data_AF-A0A2E0ZDE3-F1
#
_entry.id   AF-A0A2E0ZDE3-F1
#
_cell.length_a   1.000
_cell.length_b   1.000
_cell.length_c   1.000
_cell.angle_alpha   90.00
_cell.angle_beta   90.00
_cell.angle_gamma   90.00
#
_symmetry.space_group_name_H-M   'P 1'
#
loop_
_entity.id
_entity.type
_entity.pdbx_description
1 polymer ?
#
loop_
_entity_poly.entity_id
_entity_poly.type
_entity_poly.pdbx_seq_one_letter_code
_entity_poly.pdbx_strand_id
1 'polypeptide(L)'
;MNTLHPTTKYFSFIYSTKKLQIIAFLLMALFTLATVPAVQADLPPETYYQGTDTGINGDDEGSGALPIGFDFDFYGNNYNQFYVASNGMITFSDYRYTVGWGNWRYYVNQSIPNNDWPNNYIAPFWDDIIVENDLDQRVLYKTIGTAPNRMLVVQYTNVGFWNDPTPLGTFFVILHEGSNNIQFQYRYLVGDNVRAHGNSATVGLENANGTAGTQYSFNSESLASEQVILFTPDGSGGYDISTDNYEPVLLGLGTVPTPDIPVQTNPLKGATVSTTPTFSWGAAENATSYEIRVDNNANMGSLAIHETGITATSFTPTTPLAEGTYYWIVIAHNANDQAWSQQWNFTASSNPPPPLPGVPLLVSPAQDEIEVSLTPMFSWQPASDADEYQLIVSEQPDLSSPLIDQSGILTTSFDATGLTADTLYYWSVIANNITGSTQSSVRSFTSLHINKAPKANDDTETVAEDSGTTAIDVLTNDTDPDTGDTLSISSIGSLNNGGTAVLNNNKIDYTPAPNFFGTETFIYTLDDGNGGSDTATVTIQVTAVNDLPTADDDSETVAEDSNTIAINVLDNDTDLDTADTISITAVGAPDNNGTAVIHNNQINYTPAPNFFGTETFTYTISDGNGGSDTAILTITVTEINDAPIASDDSATAVEDSQTIQIDVLTNDVDPDTDDNLTIIAIGTPDNSGTAVIINNQIEYTPAPNFFGVETFTYTVGDGRNGSDIATVTIEVTEVNDAPIALDDNETIEEDSETVQINVLDNDSDADTGDTLVITAIGTTDNGGTAVLNNNQIDYTPAPNFFGSETFTYTVSDGRNGSDTATVTIEVTAVNDVPTANDDSETASEESGTIQIDVLANDEDIDVGDVLTIDSVSAPDNGGTAVINNNQIEYTAATGFVGTETFTYTVSDGNGGSDTALVTMTIYVSHSNAAPNAHNDSPETLEDSPIIIDVLNNDDDPDGDSLSILSVSNPVHGTAVIQGSRIKYTPDPNFHGSDSFTYTVGDGEFTDIATVNITIVSVNDMPQAASDSAATSAGATVVIKVLDNDNDPVEGNRLTVTSVANPAHGTATTNGTTITYKPDSGFVGTETFTYTLSDGTDSVTGTVTVTVNPYQLFIPLVIK
;
A
#
# COMPACT_ATOMS: atom_id res chain seq x y z
N MET A 1 52.27 -55.68 -0.01
CA MET A 1 52.33 -56.40 1.28
C MET A 1 51.56 -55.61 2.32
N ASN A 2 50.94 -56.33 3.26
CA ASN A 2 50.25 -55.87 4.48
C ASN A 2 51.06 -54.79 5.27
N THR A 3 50.47 -53.85 6.05
CA THR A 3 49.10 -53.80 6.62
C THR A 3 48.72 -52.40 7.17
N LEU A 4 47.42 -52.21 7.45
CA LEU A 4 46.81 -51.37 8.52
C LEU A 4 46.78 -49.82 8.44
N HIS A 5 45.56 -49.33 8.21
CA HIS A 5 44.91 -48.15 8.83
C HIS A 5 45.00 -48.18 10.40
N PRO A 6 44.72 -47.09 11.18
CA PRO A 6 43.60 -46.15 10.94
C PRO A 6 43.69 -44.66 11.40
N THR A 7 42.72 -43.89 10.89
CA THR A 7 42.00 -42.73 11.48
C THR A 7 42.73 -41.54 12.14
N THR A 8 42.75 -40.42 11.40
CA THR A 8 42.01 -39.16 11.69
C THR A 8 42.01 -38.56 13.11
N LYS A 9 42.77 -37.46 13.30
CA LYS A 9 42.31 -36.09 13.68
C LYS A 9 43.50 -35.18 14.00
N TYR A 10 43.41 -33.87 13.71
CA TYR A 10 43.58 -32.75 14.66
C TYR A 10 43.74 -31.37 13.97
N PHE A 11 42.78 -30.47 14.22
CA PHE A 11 42.94 -29.01 14.47
C PHE A 11 43.46 -28.01 13.41
N SER A 12 42.58 -27.03 13.16
CA SER A 12 42.80 -25.57 13.36
C SER A 12 43.38 -24.68 12.23
N PHE A 13 42.59 -23.65 11.91
CA PHE A 13 42.93 -22.26 11.56
C PHE A 13 44.42 -21.84 11.57
N ILE A 14 44.81 -21.05 10.56
CA ILE A 14 45.01 -19.58 10.69
C ILE A 14 45.16 -18.90 9.31
N TYR A 15 44.58 -17.70 9.16
CA TYR A 15 44.74 -16.83 7.99
C TYR A 15 46.14 -16.18 7.94
N SER A 16 46.74 -16.03 6.75
CA SER A 16 47.94 -15.19 6.56
C SER A 16 48.01 -14.62 5.14
N THR A 17 47.72 -13.33 4.99
CA THR A 17 47.83 -12.61 3.71
C THR A 17 49.22 -11.98 3.55
N LYS A 18 49.87 -12.20 2.40
CA LYS A 18 51.03 -11.39 1.96
C LYS A 18 51.02 -11.11 0.46
N LYS A 19 51.67 -10.00 0.09
CA LYS A 19 51.59 -9.33 -1.22
C LYS A 19 52.83 -9.53 -2.10
N LEU A 20 52.58 -9.81 -3.38
CA LEU A 20 53.05 -9.04 -4.56
C LEU A 20 54.57 -8.97 -4.92
N GLN A 21 54.94 -9.62 -6.03
CA GLN A 21 55.97 -9.26 -7.03
C GLN A 21 55.43 -9.78 -8.38
N ILE A 22 55.08 -9.05 -9.45
CA ILE A 22 55.66 -7.94 -10.26
C ILE A 22 56.64 -8.42 -11.37
N ILE A 23 56.52 -7.81 -12.57
CA ILE A 23 57.28 -7.97 -13.85
C ILE A 23 56.71 -9.06 -14.81
N ALA A 24 56.59 -8.90 -16.14
CA ALA A 24 56.11 -7.82 -17.07
C ALA A 24 56.40 -8.24 -18.55
N PHE A 25 56.00 -7.42 -19.54
CA PHE A 25 56.22 -7.53 -21.03
C PHE A 25 55.33 -8.57 -21.77
N LEU A 26 54.87 -8.38 -23.03
CA LEU A 26 55.04 -7.30 -24.03
C LEU A 26 53.74 -7.04 -24.88
N LEU A 27 53.78 -6.00 -25.73
CA LEU A 27 52.71 -5.32 -26.50
C LEU A 27 52.08 -6.02 -27.74
N MET A 28 50.82 -5.62 -28.00
CA MET A 28 50.16 -5.24 -29.28
C MET A 28 50.09 -6.15 -30.52
N ALA A 29 48.87 -6.21 -31.07
CA ALA A 29 48.58 -5.93 -32.48
C ALA A 29 47.35 -5.00 -32.60
N LEU A 30 47.12 -4.36 -33.76
CA LEU A 30 46.04 -3.40 -34.03
C LEU A 30 45.67 -3.42 -35.54
N PHE A 31 44.73 -2.55 -35.97
CA PHE A 31 44.09 -2.45 -37.30
C PHE A 31 42.93 -3.45 -37.54
N THR A 32 41.84 -3.17 -38.29
CA THR A 32 40.86 -2.03 -38.38
C THR A 32 40.03 -2.19 -39.67
N LEU A 33 38.78 -1.69 -39.71
CA LEU A 33 37.90 -1.54 -40.91
C LEU A 33 37.42 -2.89 -41.54
N ALA A 34 36.25 -3.01 -42.20
CA ALA A 34 35.30 -2.00 -42.71
C ALA A 34 33.84 -2.52 -42.85
N THR A 35 32.88 -1.58 -42.89
CA THR A 35 31.63 -1.53 -43.69
C THR A 35 30.60 -2.67 -43.71
N VAL A 36 29.36 -2.27 -43.39
CA VAL A 36 28.06 -2.87 -43.77
C VAL A 36 27.87 -2.88 -45.31
N PRO A 37 27.06 -3.82 -45.85
CA PRO A 37 25.95 -3.38 -46.71
C PRO A 37 24.62 -4.05 -46.34
N ALA A 38 23.52 -3.30 -46.46
CA ALA A 38 22.16 -3.81 -46.28
C ALA A 38 21.59 -4.34 -47.61
N VAL A 39 20.74 -5.36 -47.54
CA VAL A 39 19.84 -5.78 -48.63
C VAL A 39 18.43 -5.97 -48.03
N GLN A 40 17.42 -5.79 -48.87
CA GLN A 40 16.00 -5.65 -48.53
C GLN A 40 15.18 -6.74 -49.24
N ALA A 41 13.99 -7.04 -48.71
CA ALA A 41 12.95 -7.89 -49.33
C ALA A 41 13.24 -9.42 -49.28
N ASP A 42 12.26 -10.32 -49.41
CA ASP A 42 10.84 -10.18 -49.78
C ASP A 42 9.91 -10.98 -48.86
N LEU A 43 8.61 -10.61 -48.83
CA LEU A 43 7.52 -11.42 -48.26
C LEU A 43 6.70 -12.09 -49.39
N PRO A 44 6.28 -13.36 -49.26
CA PRO A 44 5.25 -13.94 -50.11
C PRO A 44 3.83 -13.55 -49.63
N PRO A 45 2.85 -13.31 -50.52
CA PRO A 45 1.47 -12.94 -50.17
C PRO A 45 0.46 -14.10 -50.29
N GLU A 46 -0.74 -13.96 -49.70
CA GLU A 46 -2.06 -14.00 -50.38
C GLU A 46 -3.22 -13.92 -49.33
N THR A 47 -4.10 -12.89 -49.35
CA THR A 47 -5.51 -12.85 -49.84
C THR A 47 -6.56 -13.59 -48.95
N TYR A 48 -7.84 -13.18 -48.79
CA TYR A 48 -8.64 -12.05 -49.31
C TYR A 48 -9.91 -11.73 -48.46
N TYR A 49 -10.72 -10.77 -48.94
CA TYR A 49 -12.02 -10.21 -48.45
C TYR A 49 -11.88 -8.97 -47.53
N GLN A 50 -12.20 -7.74 -47.95
CA GLN A 50 -13.46 -7.16 -48.51
C GLN A 50 -14.66 -7.31 -47.57
N GLY A 51 -15.44 -6.27 -47.24
CA GLY A 51 -15.44 -4.82 -47.56
C GLY A 51 -16.60 -4.19 -46.74
N THR A 52 -16.81 -2.88 -46.53
CA THR A 52 -16.91 -1.69 -47.42
C THR A 52 -17.39 -0.51 -46.53
N ASP A 53 -17.41 0.78 -46.88
CA ASP A 53 -16.65 1.66 -47.80
C ASP A 53 -17.18 3.11 -47.63
N THR A 54 -16.34 4.15 -47.73
CA THR A 54 -16.65 5.62 -47.62
C THR A 54 -17.30 6.11 -46.29
N GLY A 55 -17.09 7.33 -45.77
CA GLY A 55 -16.53 8.59 -46.30
C GLY A 55 -17.61 9.70 -46.33
N ILE A 56 -17.38 11.01 -46.10
CA ILE A 56 -16.19 11.89 -46.20
C ILE A 56 -16.39 13.18 -45.35
N ASN A 57 -15.33 13.67 -44.66
CA ASN A 57 -15.07 15.03 -44.10
C ASN A 57 -16.06 15.69 -43.10
N GLY A 58 -15.62 16.57 -42.18
CA GLY A 58 -14.26 17.02 -41.84
C GLY A 58 -14.22 18.24 -40.89
N ASP A 59 -13.00 18.64 -40.48
CA ASP A 59 -12.61 19.82 -39.66
C ASP A 59 -13.00 19.74 -38.15
N ASP A 60 -12.20 20.20 -37.16
CA ASP A 60 -10.85 20.83 -37.14
C ASP A 60 -10.09 20.58 -35.79
N GLU A 61 -8.78 20.89 -35.76
CA GLU A 61 -7.79 21.03 -34.65
C GLU A 61 -7.78 20.09 -33.41
N GLY A 62 -6.58 19.83 -32.84
CA GLY A 62 -6.43 19.19 -31.51
C GLY A 62 -5.10 18.47 -31.26
N SER A 63 -4.06 19.17 -30.80
CA SER A 63 -2.72 18.61 -30.60
C SER A 63 -2.60 17.66 -29.39
N GLY A 64 -2.11 16.44 -29.60
CA GLY A 64 -1.61 15.54 -28.55
C GLY A 64 -0.08 15.44 -28.55
N ALA A 65 0.57 15.71 -27.41
CA ALA A 65 2.03 15.57 -27.26
C ALA A 65 2.41 15.21 -25.81
N LEU A 66 3.05 14.05 -25.63
CA LEU A 66 3.63 13.60 -24.36
C LEU A 66 5.03 14.19 -24.14
N PRO A 67 5.39 14.57 -22.90
CA PRO A 67 6.79 14.71 -22.48
C PRO A 67 7.18 13.64 -21.45
N ILE A 68 8.38 13.05 -21.60
CA ILE A 68 8.99 12.14 -20.62
C ILE A 68 10.31 12.72 -20.13
N GLY A 69 10.48 12.77 -18.80
CA GLY A 69 11.79 12.69 -18.13
C GLY A 69 12.46 14.00 -17.66
N PHE A 70 13.41 13.79 -16.74
CA PHE A 70 14.38 14.73 -16.14
C PHE A 70 13.83 15.78 -15.14
N ASP A 71 14.52 16.19 -14.07
CA ASP A 71 15.63 15.63 -13.25
C ASP A 71 15.82 16.56 -11.99
N PHE A 72 16.77 16.23 -11.10
CA PHE A 72 17.42 17.05 -10.05
C PHE A 72 16.81 17.23 -8.63
N ASP A 73 17.58 16.69 -7.67
CA ASP A 73 18.12 17.31 -6.44
C ASP A 73 17.24 18.10 -5.46
N PHE A 74 17.18 17.59 -4.22
CA PHE A 74 16.75 18.32 -3.02
C PHE A 74 17.85 19.24 -2.47
N TYR A 75 17.54 20.53 -2.32
CA TYR A 75 18.18 21.41 -1.32
C TYR A 75 17.11 22.25 -0.60
N GLY A 76 16.83 21.91 0.67
CA GLY A 76 15.80 22.56 1.46
C GLY A 76 16.24 23.85 2.17
N ASN A 77 15.29 24.77 2.37
CA ASN A 77 15.35 25.85 3.38
C ASN A 77 13.93 26.34 3.67
N ASN A 78 13.35 25.97 4.82
CA ASN A 78 12.00 26.37 5.22
C ASN A 78 12.01 27.54 6.20
N TYR A 79 11.20 28.57 5.93
CA TYR A 79 10.73 29.52 6.94
C TYR A 79 9.30 29.99 6.63
N ASN A 80 8.39 29.66 7.55
CA ASN A 80 7.10 30.31 7.83
C ASN A 80 6.18 30.70 6.65
N GLN A 81 5.04 30.01 6.51
CA GLN A 81 3.78 30.46 7.14
C GLN A 81 2.70 29.36 7.09
N PHE A 82 1.66 29.51 7.92
CA PHE A 82 0.53 28.58 7.99
C PHE A 82 -0.58 28.99 7.01
N TYR A 83 -1.15 28.01 6.32
CA TYR A 83 -2.54 28.02 5.90
C TYR A 83 -3.20 26.72 6.38
N VAL A 84 -4.44 26.80 6.83
CA VAL A 84 -5.24 25.64 7.22
C VAL A 84 -6.09 25.23 6.03
N ALA A 85 -5.88 24.01 5.54
CA ALA A 85 -6.86 23.29 4.73
C ALA A 85 -7.55 22.25 5.63
N SER A 86 -8.78 21.90 5.28
CA SER A 86 -9.57 20.86 5.96
C SER A 86 -9.13 19.45 5.56
N ASN A 87 -9.91 18.44 5.95
CA ASN A 87 -9.79 17.03 5.55
C ASN A 87 -8.62 16.31 6.24
N GLY A 88 -8.82 15.97 7.53
CA GLY A 88 -7.88 15.15 8.27
C GLY A 88 -8.14 13.65 8.09
N MET A 89 -7.16 12.92 7.56
CA MET A 89 -6.96 11.51 7.84
C MET A 89 -5.52 11.31 8.34
N ILE A 90 -5.34 10.51 9.39
CA ILE A 90 -4.03 10.27 10.01
C ILE A 90 -3.55 8.88 9.60
N THR A 91 -2.64 8.83 8.62
CA THR A 91 -1.91 7.61 8.28
C THR A 91 -0.79 7.37 9.28
N PHE A 92 -0.82 6.25 9.99
CA PHE A 92 0.32 5.78 10.79
C PHE A 92 1.17 4.83 9.94
N SER A 93 2.34 5.29 9.52
CA SER A 93 3.32 4.49 8.77
C SER A 93 4.24 3.71 9.72
N ASP A 94 4.31 2.39 9.55
CA ASP A 94 5.17 1.52 10.35
C ASP A 94 6.67 1.83 10.19
N TYR A 95 7.39 1.91 11.31
CA TYR A 95 8.86 1.99 11.33
C TYR A 95 9.46 0.82 12.12
N ARG A 96 9.92 -0.21 11.39
CA ARG A 96 10.59 -1.37 11.98
C ARG A 96 11.94 -0.98 12.60
N TYR A 97 12.19 -1.42 13.84
CA TYR A 97 13.52 -1.47 14.44
C TYR A 97 13.83 -2.92 14.89
N THR A 98 14.93 -3.50 14.38
CA THR A 98 15.28 -4.92 14.57
C THR A 98 16.50 -5.16 15.46
N VAL A 99 16.29 -5.23 16.78
CA VAL A 99 17.20 -5.92 17.75
C VAL A 99 16.37 -6.32 18.99
N GLY A 100 16.46 -7.51 19.60
CA GLY A 100 17.12 -8.76 19.21
C GLY A 100 17.28 -9.73 20.40
N TRP A 101 17.04 -11.04 20.18
CA TRP A 101 17.39 -12.20 21.03
C TRP A 101 16.83 -12.28 22.48
N GLY A 102 15.98 -13.28 22.77
CA GLY A 102 15.56 -13.62 24.14
C GLY A 102 14.83 -14.97 24.29
N ASN A 103 15.56 -16.07 24.50
CA ASN A 103 14.98 -17.41 24.73
C ASN A 103 14.35 -17.57 26.13
N TRP A 104 13.06 -17.94 26.21
CA TRP A 104 12.49 -18.71 27.34
C TRP A 104 11.45 -19.73 26.83
N ARG A 105 11.32 -20.86 27.55
CA ARG A 105 10.38 -21.96 27.25
C ARG A 105 9.36 -22.11 28.36
N TYR A 106 8.12 -22.47 28.02
CA TYR A 106 7.27 -23.38 28.81
C TYR A 106 6.38 -24.23 27.89
N TYR A 107 5.99 -25.42 28.34
CA TYR A 107 5.13 -26.40 27.63
C TYR A 107 3.80 -26.57 28.38
N VAL A 108 2.73 -27.08 27.71
CA VAL A 108 2.05 -28.37 28.03
C VAL A 108 0.67 -28.56 27.31
N ASN A 109 0.55 -29.68 26.59
CA ASN A 109 -0.62 -30.54 26.29
C ASN A 109 -1.93 -30.08 25.57
N GLN A 110 -2.09 -30.55 24.33
CA GLN A 110 -3.08 -31.54 23.81
C GLN A 110 -4.07 -32.24 24.81
N SER A 111 -5.27 -32.76 24.49
CA SER A 111 -6.16 -32.75 23.29
C SER A 111 -7.46 -33.63 23.48
N ILE A 112 -8.57 -33.37 22.75
CA ILE A 112 -9.77 -34.24 22.41
C ILE A 112 -10.66 -34.87 23.54
N PRO A 113 -11.90 -35.42 23.30
CA PRO A 113 -12.95 -35.20 22.25
C PRO A 113 -14.46 -35.19 22.70
N ASN A 114 -15.36 -34.74 21.79
CA ASN A 114 -16.77 -35.13 21.46
C ASN A 114 -18.01 -35.11 22.42
N ASN A 115 -19.10 -34.53 21.86
CA ASN A 115 -20.55 -34.91 21.81
C ASN A 115 -21.66 -34.45 22.80
N ASP A 116 -22.80 -34.11 22.16
CA ASP A 116 -24.23 -34.15 22.54
C ASP A 116 -24.93 -33.09 23.45
N TRP A 117 -26.19 -32.82 23.07
CA TRP A 117 -27.19 -31.83 23.56
C TRP A 117 -28.16 -32.47 24.63
N PRO A 118 -29.23 -31.82 25.19
CA PRO A 118 -29.83 -30.47 24.97
C PRO A 118 -30.30 -29.69 26.26
N ASN A 119 -31.01 -28.57 26.03
CA ASN A 119 -32.03 -27.86 26.86
C ASN A 119 -31.64 -26.74 27.88
N ASN A 120 -32.12 -25.53 27.57
CA ASN A 120 -32.69 -24.45 28.43
C ASN A 120 -32.55 -24.53 29.97
N TYR A 121 -31.95 -23.49 30.60
CA TYR A 121 -32.69 -22.36 31.24
C TYR A 121 -31.80 -21.34 32.00
N ILE A 122 -32.23 -20.06 31.99
CA ILE A 122 -31.96 -18.96 32.95
C ILE A 122 -30.57 -18.24 32.95
N ALA A 123 -30.67 -16.92 32.69
CA ALA A 123 -29.82 -15.78 33.10
C ALA A 123 -28.45 -15.54 32.43
N PRO A 124 -28.07 -14.26 32.18
CA PRO A 124 -26.84 -13.89 31.48
C PRO A 124 -25.66 -13.52 32.40
N PHE A 125 -24.47 -14.00 32.05
CA PHE A 125 -23.18 -13.39 32.38
C PHE A 125 -22.40 -13.30 31.05
N TRP A 126 -22.14 -12.07 30.56
CA TRP A 126 -20.91 -11.30 30.81
C TRP A 126 -19.67 -11.99 30.20
N ASP A 127 -19.31 -11.57 28.99
CA ASP A 127 -17.94 -11.67 28.47
C ASP A 127 -17.36 -10.26 28.40
N ASP A 128 -16.27 -10.02 29.14
CA ASP A 128 -15.48 -8.79 29.08
C ASP A 128 -14.35 -8.99 28.05
N ILE A 129 -14.35 -8.24 26.93
CA ILE A 129 -13.15 -8.15 26.09
C ILE A 129 -12.17 -7.17 26.76
N ILE A 130 -11.03 -7.72 27.21
CA ILE A 130 -9.93 -6.98 27.82
C ILE A 130 -8.91 -6.63 26.72
N VAL A 131 -8.63 -5.34 26.58
CA VAL A 131 -7.41 -4.84 25.91
C VAL A 131 -6.72 -3.89 26.88
N GLU A 132 -5.56 -4.28 27.38
CA GLU A 132 -4.74 -3.45 28.28
C GLU A 132 -3.74 -2.60 27.48
N ASN A 133 -3.39 -1.44 28.03
CA ASN A 133 -2.35 -0.53 27.54
C ASN A 133 -1.61 0.03 28.77
N ASP A 134 -0.33 0.41 28.61
CA ASP A 134 0.71 0.54 29.66
C ASP A 134 0.51 1.66 30.72
N LEU A 135 -0.71 2.13 30.95
CA LEU A 135 -1.04 3.17 31.93
C LEU A 135 -2.20 2.82 32.90
N ASP A 136 -2.74 1.59 32.86
CA ASP A 136 -3.66 1.01 33.86
C ASP A 136 -4.85 1.92 34.27
N GLN A 137 -5.56 2.44 33.27
CA GLN A 137 -6.79 3.22 33.47
C GLN A 137 -8.00 2.52 32.84
N ARG A 138 -9.00 2.19 33.67
CA ARG A 138 -10.23 1.50 33.26
C ARG A 138 -11.36 2.50 33.04
N VAL A 139 -11.99 2.45 31.86
CA VAL A 139 -13.27 3.11 31.58
C VAL A 139 -14.25 2.06 31.09
N LEU A 140 -15.44 2.00 31.71
CA LEU A 140 -16.47 1.00 31.44
C LEU A 140 -17.64 1.66 30.69
N TYR A 141 -17.90 1.21 29.46
CA TYR A 141 -19.05 1.67 28.68
C TYR A 141 -20.25 0.74 28.88
N LYS A 142 -21.45 1.32 29.05
CA LYS A 142 -22.70 0.57 29.02
C LYS A 142 -23.85 1.43 28.51
N THR A 143 -24.28 1.16 27.28
CA THR A 143 -25.53 1.70 26.73
C THR A 143 -26.74 0.90 27.24
N ILE A 144 -27.80 1.60 27.62
CA ILE A 144 -29.14 1.02 27.84
C ILE A 144 -30.13 1.95 27.15
N GLY A 145 -30.83 1.47 26.12
CA GLY A 145 -31.91 2.22 25.46
C GLY A 145 -31.86 2.22 23.94
N THR A 146 -33.01 1.91 23.33
CA THR A 146 -33.37 2.24 21.95
C THR A 146 -33.70 3.74 21.82
N ALA A 147 -33.79 4.24 20.58
CA ALA A 147 -34.26 5.60 20.32
C ALA A 147 -35.72 5.82 20.82
N PRO A 148 -36.16 7.08 21.08
CA PRO A 148 -35.47 8.35 20.82
C PRO A 148 -35.10 9.10 22.13
N ASN A 149 -34.37 8.47 23.06
CA ASN A 149 -33.85 9.15 24.25
C ASN A 149 -32.50 8.55 24.69
N ARG A 150 -31.39 9.27 24.48
CA ARG A 150 -30.06 8.92 25.01
C ARG A 150 -29.43 10.15 25.68
N MET A 151 -29.02 10.00 26.94
CA MET A 151 -28.27 11.04 27.66
C MET A 151 -26.78 10.71 27.66
N LEU A 152 -25.93 11.69 27.34
CA LEU A 152 -24.49 11.63 27.60
C LEU A 152 -24.17 12.32 28.93
N VAL A 153 -23.42 11.65 29.81
CA VAL A 153 -22.96 12.21 31.10
C VAL A 153 -21.45 12.02 31.20
N VAL A 154 -20.71 13.12 31.27
CA VAL A 154 -19.25 13.12 31.46
C VAL A 154 -18.93 13.83 32.78
N GLN A 155 -18.23 13.13 33.68
CA GLN A 155 -17.76 13.66 34.95
C GLN A 155 -16.23 13.75 34.93
N TYR A 156 -15.69 14.97 34.94
CA TYR A 156 -14.25 15.19 35.10
C TYR A 156 -13.86 15.23 36.58
N THR A 157 -12.97 14.32 37.00
CA THR A 157 -12.18 14.44 38.23
C THR A 157 -10.84 15.13 37.94
N ASN A 158 -10.42 16.00 38.86
CA ASN A 158 -9.44 17.05 38.56
C ASN A 158 -7.98 16.64 38.84
N VAL A 159 -7.04 17.11 38.01
CA VAL A 159 -5.59 17.01 38.24
C VAL A 159 -5.12 18.26 38.98
N GLY A 160 -4.88 18.14 40.29
CA GLY A 160 -4.64 19.30 41.15
C GLY A 160 -3.18 19.76 41.23
N PHE A 161 -2.98 21.08 41.26
CA PHE A 161 -1.77 21.71 41.81
C PHE A 161 -2.13 22.77 42.86
N TRP A 162 -1.80 22.46 44.13
CA TRP A 162 -1.53 23.34 45.27
C TRP A 162 -2.36 24.63 45.52
N ASN A 163 -2.98 24.66 46.73
CA ASN A 163 -3.44 25.84 47.48
C ASN A 163 -4.69 26.61 46.97
N ASP A 164 -5.90 26.05 47.17
CA ASP A 164 -6.84 26.44 48.26
C ASP A 164 -8.10 25.53 48.23
N PRO A 165 -8.77 25.16 49.35
CA PRO A 165 -9.88 24.19 49.31
C PRO A 165 -11.27 24.78 49.64
N THR A 166 -12.19 24.81 48.68
CA THR A 166 -13.65 24.73 48.93
C THR A 166 -14.43 24.31 47.66
N PRO A 167 -15.49 23.47 47.74
CA PRO A 167 -16.21 22.96 46.57
C PRO A 167 -17.53 23.71 46.30
N LEU A 168 -17.88 23.91 45.01
CA LEU A 168 -19.20 24.43 44.59
C LEU A 168 -19.64 23.84 43.23
N GLY A 169 -20.91 23.41 43.15
CA GLY A 169 -21.72 23.41 41.93
C GLY A 169 -21.57 22.24 40.94
N THR A 170 -22.48 21.27 41.03
CA THR A 170 -22.88 20.44 39.86
C THR A 170 -23.96 21.16 39.07
N PHE A 171 -23.90 21.15 37.75
CA PHE A 171 -24.97 21.61 36.86
C PHE A 171 -25.37 20.49 35.89
N PHE A 172 -26.65 20.47 35.50
CA PHE A 172 -27.19 19.61 34.45
C PHE A 172 -27.62 20.49 33.28
N VAL A 173 -27.42 20.00 32.06
CA VAL A 173 -28.02 20.56 30.84
C VAL A 173 -28.77 19.44 30.15
N ILE A 174 -30.01 19.73 29.74
CA ILE A 174 -30.82 18.86 28.88
C ILE A 174 -30.98 19.64 27.57
N LEU A 175 -30.74 18.99 26.45
CA LEU A 175 -31.05 19.50 25.12
C LEU A 175 -32.15 18.63 24.52
N HIS A 176 -33.13 19.26 23.90
CA HIS A 176 -34.06 18.64 22.96
C HIS A 176 -33.65 19.09 21.56
N GLU A 177 -33.73 18.17 20.60
CA GLU A 177 -33.53 18.49 19.18
C GLU A 177 -34.73 19.25 18.61
N GLY A 178 -34.50 20.07 17.57
CA GLY A 178 -35.56 20.79 16.85
C GLY A 178 -35.92 22.18 17.39
N SER A 179 -35.02 23.17 17.24
CA SER A 179 -35.41 24.59 17.01
C SER A 179 -34.21 25.52 16.75
N ASN A 180 -34.22 26.23 15.62
CA ASN A 180 -33.20 27.23 15.27
C ASN A 180 -33.43 28.58 15.99
N ASN A 181 -33.33 28.62 17.33
CA ASN A 181 -33.14 29.87 18.08
C ASN A 181 -32.71 29.64 19.55
N ILE A 182 -31.50 30.07 19.92
CA ILE A 182 -31.00 29.99 21.30
C ILE A 182 -31.21 31.34 22.02
N GLN A 183 -32.19 31.42 22.91
CA GLN A 183 -32.37 32.58 23.80
C GLN A 183 -31.71 32.35 25.17
N PHE A 184 -30.68 33.15 25.49
CA PHE A 184 -30.03 33.15 26.80
C PHE A 184 -30.80 34.01 27.83
N GLN A 185 -31.63 33.39 28.67
CA GLN A 185 -32.22 34.07 29.83
C GLN A 185 -31.25 34.15 31.02
N TYR A 186 -30.58 35.29 31.17
CA TYR A 186 -29.89 35.64 32.43
C TYR A 186 -30.88 36.12 33.48
N ARG A 187 -30.86 35.54 34.69
CA ARG A 187 -31.62 36.02 35.85
C ARG A 187 -30.72 36.20 37.06
N TYR A 188 -30.09 37.36 37.17
CA TYR A 188 -29.35 37.73 38.38
C TYR A 188 -30.31 38.13 39.50
N LEU A 189 -30.07 37.62 40.71
CA LEU A 189 -30.92 37.89 41.88
C LEU A 189 -30.03 38.06 43.12
N VAL A 190 -29.50 39.27 43.30
CA VAL A 190 -28.74 39.71 44.48
C VAL A 190 -29.28 41.08 44.89
N GLY A 191 -29.44 41.29 46.20
CA GLY A 191 -29.91 42.57 46.75
C GLY A 191 -28.81 43.64 46.84
N ASP A 192 -29.22 44.80 47.36
CA ASP A 192 -28.38 45.92 47.80
C ASP A 192 -27.48 46.62 46.75
N ASN A 193 -28.05 47.68 46.17
CA ASN A 193 -27.38 48.93 45.78
C ASN A 193 -26.13 48.87 44.87
N VAL A 194 -26.29 49.20 43.58
CA VAL A 194 -25.76 50.46 42.98
C VAL A 194 -26.23 50.64 41.52
N ARG A 195 -26.43 51.91 41.16
CA ARG A 195 -26.71 52.63 39.88
C ARG A 195 -26.59 51.89 38.52
N ALA A 196 -27.38 52.38 37.56
CA ALA A 196 -27.64 51.82 36.22
C ALA A 196 -26.73 52.36 35.07
N HIS A 197 -27.22 52.25 33.82
CA HIS A 197 -26.59 52.39 32.47
C HIS A 197 -26.15 51.02 31.87
N GLY A 198 -26.48 50.64 30.63
CA GLY A 198 -27.45 51.22 29.67
C GLY A 198 -27.45 50.52 28.29
N ASN A 199 -28.66 50.33 27.72
CA ASN A 199 -29.07 50.07 26.33
C ASN A 199 -28.27 49.13 25.36
N SER A 200 -29.00 48.10 24.89
CA SER A 200 -29.12 47.58 23.50
C SER A 200 -27.91 47.33 22.59
N ALA A 201 -27.92 46.17 21.92
CA ALA A 201 -27.12 45.88 20.73
C ALA A 201 -28.02 45.62 19.50
N THR A 202 -27.55 45.95 18.30
CA THR A 202 -28.02 45.34 17.04
C THR A 202 -26.90 45.32 16.00
N VAL A 203 -27.01 44.40 15.04
CA VAL A 203 -26.03 44.01 14.01
C VAL A 203 -25.65 45.14 13.04
N GLY A 204 -24.41 45.08 12.54
CA GLY A 204 -24.00 45.68 11.27
C GLY A 204 -23.00 44.76 10.56
N LEU A 205 -23.20 44.48 9.27
CA LEU A 205 -22.30 43.69 8.43
C LEU A 205 -21.36 44.62 7.66
N GLU A 206 -20.07 44.28 7.57
CA GLU A 206 -19.17 44.84 6.55
C GLU A 206 -19.06 43.88 5.36
N ASN A 207 -19.14 44.41 4.14
CA ASN A 207 -18.76 43.72 2.91
C ASN A 207 -17.88 44.64 2.06
N ALA A 208 -17.06 44.05 1.20
CA ALA A 208 -15.90 44.73 0.62
C ALA A 208 -16.25 45.84 -0.40
N ASN A 209 -15.96 47.09 -0.05
CA ASN A 209 -15.26 48.08 -0.92
C ASN A 209 -15.00 49.38 -0.14
N GLY A 210 -13.76 49.61 0.30
CA GLY A 210 -13.44 50.70 1.22
C GLY A 210 -13.18 52.06 0.54
N THR A 211 -13.80 53.13 1.06
CA THR A 211 -13.25 54.51 1.01
C THR A 211 -13.73 55.29 2.25
N ALA A 212 -12.90 56.20 2.78
CA ALA A 212 -13.05 56.77 4.13
C ALA A 212 -13.95 58.03 4.22
N GLY A 213 -14.50 58.29 5.43
CA GLY A 213 -15.57 59.30 5.64
C GLY A 213 -15.56 60.15 6.94
N THR A 214 -14.44 60.25 7.66
CA THR A 214 -14.14 61.28 8.72
C THR A 214 -15.09 61.42 9.95
N GLN A 215 -14.55 61.26 11.17
CA GLN A 215 -15.22 61.63 12.44
C GLN A 215 -14.53 62.80 13.17
N TYR A 216 -15.30 63.80 13.61
CA TYR A 216 -15.05 64.74 14.73
C TYR A 216 -16.40 65.43 15.11
N SER A 217 -16.76 65.80 16.35
CA SER A 217 -16.24 65.47 17.68
C SER A 217 -17.13 66.03 18.84
N PHE A 218 -17.60 65.15 19.74
CA PHE A 218 -17.93 65.36 21.18
C PHE A 218 -18.96 66.41 21.69
N ASN A 219 -19.53 66.07 22.87
CA ASN A 219 -20.25 66.88 23.88
C ASN A 219 -21.74 67.25 23.59
N SER A 220 -22.65 67.38 24.59
CA SER A 220 -22.71 66.90 25.99
C SER A 220 -24.06 67.29 26.63
N GLU A 221 -24.67 66.41 27.47
CA GLU A 221 -25.80 66.74 28.39
C GLU A 221 -27.13 67.22 27.74
N SER A 222 -28.32 67.17 28.34
CA SER A 222 -28.89 66.30 29.40
C SER A 222 -30.43 66.31 29.33
N LEU A 223 -31.08 65.27 29.87
CA LEU A 223 -32.53 65.04 29.98
C LEU A 223 -33.38 66.26 30.41
N ALA A 224 -34.59 66.43 29.84
CA ALA A 224 -35.87 66.42 30.60
C ALA A 224 -37.14 66.49 29.72
N SER A 225 -38.09 65.58 30.01
CA SER A 225 -39.56 65.66 29.88
C SER A 225 -40.22 66.25 28.61
N GLU A 226 -41.01 65.40 27.94
CA GLU A 226 -42.11 65.83 27.06
C GLU A 226 -43.20 66.58 27.84
N GLN A 227 -43.95 67.46 27.16
CA GLN A 227 -45.36 67.16 26.86
C GLN A 227 -45.90 68.05 25.71
N VAL A 228 -46.82 67.49 24.93
CA VAL A 228 -47.30 68.05 23.66
C VAL A 228 -48.47 69.01 23.89
N ILE A 229 -48.50 70.09 23.11
CA ILE A 229 -49.72 70.87 22.81
C ILE A 229 -49.91 70.86 21.29
N LEU A 230 -51.15 70.60 20.86
CA LEU A 230 -51.59 70.53 19.46
C LEU A 230 -51.80 71.97 18.93
N PHE A 231 -51.54 72.31 17.66
CA PHE A 231 -52.18 71.77 16.45
C PHE A 231 -51.41 72.16 15.15
N THR A 232 -51.70 71.41 14.08
CA THR A 232 -51.57 71.67 12.62
C THR A 232 -50.54 72.68 12.06
N PRO A 233 -49.79 72.33 11.01
CA PRO A 233 -49.02 73.29 10.21
C PRO A 233 -49.89 74.02 9.17
N ASP A 234 -49.56 75.28 8.92
CA ASP A 234 -49.48 75.83 7.57
C ASP A 234 -47.99 76.23 7.32
N GLY A 235 -47.55 76.79 6.20
CA GLY A 235 -48.31 77.34 5.08
C GLY A 235 -47.40 77.98 4.02
N SER A 236 -46.32 77.27 3.64
CA SER A 236 -45.51 77.52 2.42
C SER A 236 -45.31 78.97 1.91
N GLY A 237 -44.18 79.58 2.28
CA GLY A 237 -43.39 80.43 1.36
C GLY A 237 -43.59 81.95 1.42
N GLY A 238 -42.55 82.66 0.92
CA GLY A 238 -42.70 83.97 0.27
C GLY A 238 -42.82 83.75 -1.25
N TYR A 239 -43.38 84.67 -2.04
CA TYR A 239 -43.65 86.11 -1.83
C TYR A 239 -45.08 86.43 -2.38
N ASP A 240 -45.64 87.66 -2.39
CA ASP A 240 -45.08 89.01 -2.26
C ASP A 240 -46.18 90.08 -1.92
N ILE A 241 -45.74 91.33 -1.70
CA ILE A 241 -46.48 92.61 -1.79
C ILE A 241 -47.38 93.05 -0.59
N SER A 242 -46.79 93.97 0.20
CA SER A 242 -47.38 95.19 0.83
C SER A 242 -48.08 95.14 2.21
N THR A 243 -48.01 96.29 2.89
CA THR A 243 -48.47 96.62 4.26
C THR A 243 -49.07 98.04 4.33
N ASP A 244 -49.60 98.45 5.50
CA ASP A 244 -49.82 99.83 6.04
C ASP A 244 -51.31 100.23 6.34
N ASN A 245 -51.69 101.09 7.32
CA ASN A 245 -51.12 101.52 8.63
C ASN A 245 -52.07 102.50 9.43
N TYR A 246 -52.03 102.49 10.79
CA TYR A 246 -52.17 103.65 11.74
C TYR A 246 -53.52 104.37 12.13
N GLU A 247 -53.41 105.40 13.01
CA GLU A 247 -54.40 106.09 13.92
C GLU A 247 -54.06 107.62 14.18
N PRO A 248 -54.86 108.51 14.89
CA PRO A 248 -55.08 109.92 14.47
C PRO A 248 -55.25 111.07 15.55
N VAL A 249 -55.68 112.28 15.09
CA VAL A 249 -56.59 113.33 15.72
C VAL A 249 -56.13 114.52 16.67
N LEU A 250 -56.58 115.81 16.42
CA LEU A 250 -57.21 116.89 17.33
C LEU A 250 -57.47 118.36 16.74
N LEU A 251 -57.97 119.42 17.49
CA LEU A 251 -58.90 120.58 17.05
C LEU A 251 -58.81 122.10 17.62
N GLY A 252 -59.71 123.09 17.24
CA GLY A 252 -59.89 124.57 17.71
C GLY A 252 -61.17 125.45 17.26
N LEU A 253 -61.45 126.76 17.69
CA LEU A 253 -62.74 127.63 17.62
C LEU A 253 -62.58 129.23 17.46
N GLY A 254 -63.49 130.29 17.38
CA GLY A 254 -64.99 130.68 17.28
C GLY A 254 -65.39 132.23 17.52
N THR A 255 -66.56 132.89 17.09
CA THR A 255 -66.98 134.39 17.33
C THR A 255 -68.48 134.91 17.00
N VAL A 256 -68.95 136.21 17.26
CA VAL A 256 -70.41 136.80 17.28
C VAL A 256 -70.66 138.38 16.99
N PRO A 257 -71.89 138.99 16.63
CA PRO A 257 -72.21 140.43 16.22
C PRO A 257 -73.46 141.30 16.78
N THR A 258 -74.44 141.84 15.96
CA THR A 258 -75.49 142.93 16.21
C THR A 258 -76.99 142.52 16.21
N PRO A 259 -77.98 143.36 16.67
CA PRO A 259 -79.41 142.98 16.84
C PRO A 259 -80.25 142.72 15.59
N ASP A 260 -81.04 141.64 15.62
CA ASP A 260 -82.02 141.30 14.58
C ASP A 260 -83.44 141.84 14.82
N ILE A 261 -84.29 141.76 13.79
CA ILE A 261 -85.72 142.08 13.86
C ILE A 261 -86.48 140.98 14.64
N PRO A 262 -87.28 141.31 15.67
CA PRO A 262 -88.05 140.30 16.40
C PRO A 262 -89.19 139.75 15.53
N VAL A 263 -89.17 138.45 15.28
CA VAL A 263 -90.21 137.75 14.51
C VAL A 263 -91.33 137.33 15.46
N GLN A 264 -92.52 137.90 15.30
CA GLN A 264 -93.72 137.51 16.04
C GLN A 264 -94.09 136.05 15.75
N THR A 265 -94.52 135.30 16.77
CA THR A 265 -94.91 133.89 16.64
C THR A 265 -96.32 133.61 17.15
N ASN A 266 -96.78 134.25 18.22
CA ASN A 266 -98.17 134.16 18.70
C ASN A 266 -98.67 135.49 19.28
N PRO A 267 -99.95 135.88 19.11
CA PRO A 267 -100.95 135.33 18.19
C PRO A 267 -100.51 135.41 16.73
N LEU A 268 -100.65 134.31 15.99
CA LEU A 268 -100.41 134.28 14.54
C LEU A 268 -101.30 135.29 13.81
N LYS A 269 -100.79 135.85 12.70
CA LYS A 269 -101.47 136.89 11.93
C LYS A 269 -102.83 136.42 11.41
N GLY A 270 -103.91 136.99 11.96
CA GLY A 270 -105.31 136.66 11.65
C GLY A 270 -105.94 135.61 12.57
N ALA A 271 -105.21 135.07 13.55
CA ALA A 271 -105.73 134.05 14.48
C ALA A 271 -106.81 134.59 15.42
N THR A 272 -107.75 133.73 15.80
CA THR A 272 -108.68 133.97 16.90
C THR A 272 -108.14 133.30 18.16
N VAL A 273 -107.96 134.06 19.23
CA VAL A 273 -107.29 133.64 20.47
C VAL A 273 -108.03 134.15 21.71
N SER A 274 -107.69 133.63 22.90
CA SER A 274 -108.26 134.06 24.18
C SER A 274 -108.19 135.59 24.39
N THR A 275 -109.11 136.14 25.18
CA THR A 275 -109.13 137.56 25.58
C THR A 275 -107.94 137.97 26.47
N THR A 276 -107.22 137.01 27.05
CA THR A 276 -105.86 137.22 27.61
C THR A 276 -104.84 136.43 26.80
N PRO A 277 -104.46 136.90 25.60
CA PRO A 277 -103.53 136.17 24.75
C PRO A 277 -102.09 136.37 25.24
N THR A 278 -101.33 135.29 25.36
CA THR A 278 -99.87 135.39 25.50
C THR A 278 -99.28 135.73 24.14
N PHE A 279 -98.74 136.95 24.05
CA PHE A 279 -97.90 137.37 22.95
C PHE A 279 -96.53 136.71 23.08
N SER A 280 -95.97 136.22 21.98
CA SER A 280 -94.61 135.69 21.93
C SER A 280 -93.97 135.91 20.56
N TRP A 281 -92.64 136.00 20.58
CA TRP A 281 -91.79 136.23 19.44
C TRP A 281 -90.52 135.37 19.55
N GLY A 282 -89.81 135.20 18.43
CA GLY A 282 -88.46 134.66 18.44
C GLY A 282 -87.49 135.63 19.11
N ALA A 283 -86.45 135.10 19.76
CA ALA A 283 -85.35 135.92 20.23
C ALA A 283 -84.66 136.60 19.03
N ALA A 284 -84.60 137.93 19.04
CA ALA A 284 -83.67 138.64 18.19
C ALA A 284 -82.26 138.40 18.72
N GLU A 285 -81.38 137.80 17.92
CA GLU A 285 -79.99 137.59 18.32
C GLU A 285 -79.36 138.95 18.65
N ASN A 286 -78.52 139.01 19.69
CA ASN A 286 -77.84 140.23 20.18
C ASN A 286 -78.75 141.37 20.73
N ALA A 287 -80.07 141.16 20.85
CA ALA A 287 -80.96 142.05 21.60
C ALA A 287 -80.87 141.82 23.13
N THR A 288 -81.07 142.87 23.93
CA THR A 288 -81.08 142.80 25.41
C THR A 288 -82.45 143.04 26.03
N SER A 289 -83.39 143.65 25.30
CA SER A 289 -84.77 143.88 25.76
C SER A 289 -85.72 144.16 24.59
N TYR A 290 -87.01 144.13 24.88
CA TYR A 290 -88.10 144.31 23.92
C TYR A 290 -89.15 145.32 24.40
N GLU A 291 -89.92 145.86 23.47
CA GLU A 291 -91.12 146.67 23.68
C GLU A 291 -92.28 146.06 22.88
N ILE A 292 -93.47 145.99 23.46
CA ILE A 292 -94.69 145.52 22.80
C ILE A 292 -95.76 146.61 22.79
N ARG A 293 -96.47 146.75 21.67
CA ARG A 293 -97.63 147.64 21.52
C ARG A 293 -98.80 146.89 20.90
N VAL A 294 -99.99 147.09 21.48
CA VAL A 294 -101.26 146.50 21.01
C VAL A 294 -102.35 147.56 21.02
N ASP A 295 -103.15 147.64 19.96
CA ASP A 295 -104.26 148.61 19.79
C ASP A 295 -105.41 147.94 19.03
N ASN A 296 -106.67 148.30 19.29
CA ASN A 296 -107.80 147.84 18.46
C ASN A 296 -107.93 148.61 17.14
N ASN A 297 -107.18 149.71 16.99
CA ASN A 297 -107.04 150.49 15.77
C ASN A 297 -105.68 150.20 15.10
N ALA A 298 -105.70 149.88 13.81
CA ALA A 298 -104.50 149.62 13.02
C ALA A 298 -103.50 150.79 12.96
N ASN A 299 -103.92 152.01 13.32
CA ASN A 299 -103.05 153.19 13.35
C ASN A 299 -102.29 153.37 14.67
N MET A 300 -102.49 152.50 15.68
CA MET A 300 -101.76 152.50 16.97
C MET A 300 -101.73 153.85 17.71
N GLY A 301 -102.86 154.57 17.68
CA GLY A 301 -102.98 155.92 18.23
C GLY A 301 -103.53 156.01 19.65
N SER A 302 -104.01 154.91 20.24
CA SER A 302 -104.61 154.87 21.58
C SER A 302 -104.42 153.49 22.21
N LEU A 303 -103.15 153.08 22.30
CA LEU A 303 -102.68 151.74 22.68
C LEU A 303 -103.46 151.15 23.87
N ALA A 304 -103.98 149.95 23.67
CA ALA A 304 -104.62 149.13 24.70
C ALA A 304 -103.60 148.40 25.59
N ILE A 305 -102.42 148.08 25.03
CA ILE A 305 -101.24 147.61 25.77
C ILE A 305 -100.03 148.37 25.22
N HIS A 306 -99.18 148.87 26.13
CA HIS A 306 -97.87 149.41 25.79
C HIS A 306 -96.91 149.10 26.94
N GLU A 307 -95.96 148.19 26.71
CA GLU A 307 -95.01 147.75 27.74
C GLU A 307 -93.58 147.70 27.17
N THR A 308 -92.60 148.15 27.96
CA THR A 308 -91.23 148.43 27.52
C THR A 308 -90.19 147.79 28.44
N GLY A 309 -89.07 147.31 27.89
CA GLY A 309 -87.97 146.75 28.67
C GLY A 309 -88.15 145.28 29.03
N ILE A 310 -89.03 144.57 28.32
CA ILE A 310 -89.32 143.15 28.50
C ILE A 310 -88.07 142.35 28.12
N THR A 311 -87.51 141.52 29.00
CA THR A 311 -86.32 140.70 28.69
C THR A 311 -86.65 139.29 28.21
N ALA A 312 -87.86 138.81 28.49
CA ALA A 312 -88.41 137.60 27.89
C ALA A 312 -88.86 137.86 26.43
N THR A 313 -88.97 136.80 25.64
CA THR A 313 -89.54 136.87 24.28
C THR A 313 -91.05 136.63 24.26
N SER A 314 -91.73 136.91 25.38
CA SER A 314 -93.17 136.76 25.54
C SER A 314 -93.73 137.73 26.58
N PHE A 315 -95.02 138.04 26.44
CA PHE A 315 -95.76 138.94 27.31
C PHE A 315 -97.25 138.53 27.35
N THR A 316 -97.83 138.46 28.54
CA THR A 316 -99.28 138.22 28.71
C THR A 316 -99.88 139.41 29.47
N PRO A 317 -100.90 140.12 28.93
CA PRO A 317 -101.54 141.21 29.64
C PRO A 317 -102.31 140.68 30.85
N THR A 318 -102.12 141.34 32.01
CA THR A 318 -102.80 140.98 33.27
C THR A 318 -104.27 141.40 33.30
N THR A 319 -104.68 142.30 32.41
CA THR A 319 -106.08 142.68 32.18
C THR A 319 -106.55 142.08 30.85
N PRO A 320 -107.73 141.40 30.81
CA PRO A 320 -108.28 140.92 29.55
C PRO A 320 -108.56 142.07 28.57
N LEU A 321 -108.22 141.83 27.30
CA LEU A 321 -108.70 142.64 26.19
C LEU A 321 -110.21 142.39 26.01
N ALA A 322 -110.93 143.39 25.47
CA ALA A 322 -112.31 143.19 25.06
C ALA A 322 -112.38 142.23 23.85
N GLU A 323 -113.54 141.62 23.59
CA GLU A 323 -113.70 140.84 22.36
C GLU A 323 -113.68 141.75 21.13
N GLY A 324 -112.93 141.35 20.09
CA GLY A 324 -112.71 142.15 18.89
C GLY A 324 -111.32 141.98 18.28
N THR A 325 -111.10 142.58 17.11
CA THR A 325 -109.81 142.50 16.41
C THR A 325 -108.83 143.55 16.92
N TYR A 326 -107.61 143.12 17.23
CA TYR A 326 -106.49 143.94 17.68
C TYR A 326 -105.30 143.79 16.74
N TYR A 327 -104.43 144.81 16.72
CA TYR A 327 -103.20 144.90 15.97
C TYR A 327 -102.02 144.99 16.94
N TRP A 328 -100.90 144.34 16.63
CA TRP A 328 -99.75 144.33 17.52
C TRP A 328 -98.40 144.32 16.79
N ILE A 329 -97.40 144.93 17.44
CA ILE A 329 -95.98 144.98 17.05
C ILE A 329 -95.08 144.68 18.24
N VAL A 330 -93.88 144.18 17.96
CA VAL A 330 -92.77 144.04 18.92
C VAL A 330 -91.56 144.78 18.37
N ILE A 331 -90.78 145.39 19.25
CA ILE A 331 -89.54 146.09 18.95
C ILE A 331 -88.46 145.44 19.81
N ALA A 332 -87.29 145.17 19.24
CA ALA A 332 -86.10 144.68 19.95
C ALA A 332 -85.11 145.83 20.11
N HIS A 333 -84.38 145.85 21.22
CA HIS A 333 -83.37 146.85 21.55
C HIS A 333 -82.10 146.17 22.06
N ASN A 334 -80.94 146.77 21.81
CA ASN A 334 -79.75 146.55 22.64
C ASN A 334 -79.19 147.87 23.17
N ALA A 335 -77.99 147.84 23.76
CA ALA A 335 -77.34 149.02 24.34
C ALA A 335 -77.13 150.20 23.37
N ASN A 336 -77.19 149.99 22.04
CA ASN A 336 -76.90 151.01 21.03
C ASN A 336 -77.96 151.16 19.92
N ASP A 337 -78.76 150.13 19.62
CA ASP A 337 -79.66 150.12 18.44
C ASP A 337 -81.00 149.39 18.66
N GLN A 338 -81.94 149.50 17.71
CA GLN A 338 -83.29 148.91 17.80
C GLN A 338 -83.89 148.46 16.45
N ALA A 339 -84.69 147.39 16.47
CA ALA A 339 -85.28 146.75 15.29
C ALA A 339 -86.76 146.42 15.49
N TRP A 340 -87.61 146.67 14.48
CA TRP A 340 -89.08 146.65 14.61
C TRP A 340 -89.71 145.49 13.83
N SER A 341 -90.66 144.76 14.44
CA SER A 341 -91.46 143.75 13.75
C SER A 341 -92.41 144.38 12.72
N GLN A 342 -92.96 143.54 11.84
CA GLN A 342 -94.17 143.91 11.10
C GLN A 342 -95.37 144.07 12.04
N GLN A 343 -96.43 144.72 11.56
CA GLN A 343 -97.72 144.76 12.28
C GLN A 343 -98.58 143.55 11.91
N TRP A 344 -98.90 142.75 12.92
CA TRP A 344 -99.82 141.64 12.84
C TRP A 344 -101.18 142.02 13.42
N ASN A 345 -102.21 141.23 13.14
CA ASN A 345 -103.52 141.35 13.77
C ASN A 345 -103.99 139.99 14.29
N PHE A 346 -104.94 140.00 15.21
CA PHE A 346 -105.60 138.82 15.76
C PHE A 346 -106.98 139.22 16.28
N THR A 347 -107.86 138.26 16.55
CA THR A 347 -109.17 138.52 17.18
C THR A 347 -109.22 137.92 18.57
N ALA A 348 -109.44 138.76 19.58
CA ALA A 348 -109.72 138.34 20.95
C ALA A 348 -111.14 137.79 21.05
N SER A 349 -111.28 136.56 21.54
CA SER A 349 -112.55 135.87 21.77
C SER A 349 -112.43 134.96 22.98
N SER A 350 -113.53 134.81 23.72
CA SER A 350 -113.62 133.96 24.92
C SER A 350 -113.58 132.45 24.65
N ASN A 351 -113.62 131.97 23.39
CA ASN A 351 -113.68 130.53 23.08
C ASN A 351 -113.05 130.13 21.72
N PRO A 352 -111.71 130.00 21.60
CA PRO A 352 -111.00 129.58 20.38
C PRO A 352 -110.76 128.04 20.26
N PRO A 353 -110.53 127.51 19.03
CA PRO A 353 -110.25 126.08 18.78
C PRO A 353 -108.76 125.66 18.96
N PRO A 354 -108.45 124.35 19.07
CA PRO A 354 -107.10 123.79 19.30
C PRO A 354 -106.21 123.63 18.04
N PRO A 355 -104.91 123.29 18.19
CA PRO A 355 -103.92 123.14 17.10
C PRO A 355 -103.64 121.69 16.62
N LEU A 356 -102.81 121.58 15.57
CA LEU A 356 -102.30 120.32 14.96
C LEU A 356 -101.21 119.62 15.79
N PRO A 357 -101.04 118.28 15.64
CA PRO A 357 -100.08 117.50 16.42
C PRO A 357 -98.66 117.52 15.82
N GLY A 358 -97.66 117.26 16.67
CA GLY A 358 -96.24 117.20 16.31
C GLY A 358 -95.82 115.96 15.49
N VAL A 359 -94.56 115.94 15.05
CA VAL A 359 -93.95 114.83 14.31
C VAL A 359 -93.42 113.76 15.29
N PRO A 360 -93.75 112.46 15.13
CA PRO A 360 -93.11 111.38 15.90
C PRO A 360 -91.62 111.19 15.55
N LEU A 361 -90.77 110.93 16.56
CA LEU A 361 -89.35 110.63 16.38
C LEU A 361 -89.06 109.15 16.71
N LEU A 362 -88.58 108.39 15.72
CA LEU A 362 -88.37 106.94 15.85
C LEU A 362 -87.15 106.58 16.72
N VAL A 363 -87.25 105.48 17.46
CA VAL A 363 -86.21 105.00 18.40
C VAL A 363 -85.67 103.63 18.00
N SER A 364 -86.51 102.58 17.95
CA SER A 364 -86.10 101.19 17.64
C SER A 364 -87.16 100.49 16.76
N PRO A 365 -86.81 99.60 15.80
CA PRO A 365 -85.45 99.24 15.35
C PRO A 365 -84.63 100.43 14.84
N ALA A 366 -83.31 100.28 14.81
CA ALA A 366 -82.40 101.27 14.25
C ALA A 366 -82.56 101.38 12.71
N GLN A 367 -81.75 102.24 12.10
CA GLN A 367 -81.64 102.30 10.64
C GLN A 367 -80.62 101.24 10.18
N ASP A 368 -81.03 100.37 9.27
CA ASP A 368 -80.25 99.28 8.68
C ASP A 368 -79.69 98.28 9.73
N GLU A 369 -80.51 97.99 10.74
CA GLU A 369 -80.24 96.94 11.74
C GLU A 369 -80.40 95.54 11.12
N ILE A 370 -79.56 94.57 11.50
CA ILE A 370 -79.56 93.19 10.97
C ILE A 370 -79.76 92.17 12.11
N GLU A 371 -80.10 90.92 11.75
CA GLU A 371 -80.46 89.84 12.69
C GLU A 371 -81.61 90.21 13.64
N VAL A 372 -82.49 91.13 13.23
CA VAL A 372 -83.62 91.56 14.04
C VAL A 372 -84.58 90.38 14.25
N SER A 373 -84.97 90.17 15.51
CA SER A 373 -85.93 89.13 15.89
C SER A 373 -87.22 89.22 15.08
N LEU A 374 -87.81 88.06 14.75
CA LEU A 374 -89.09 87.95 14.03
C LEU A 374 -90.30 88.53 14.79
N THR A 375 -90.09 88.94 16.05
CA THR A 375 -91.06 89.68 16.87
C THR A 375 -90.39 90.92 17.52
N PRO A 376 -90.14 92.01 16.75
CA PRO A 376 -89.44 93.19 17.27
C PRO A 376 -90.37 94.19 17.96
N MET A 377 -89.84 94.93 18.93
CA MET A 377 -90.55 96.05 19.58
C MET A 377 -90.24 97.35 18.85
N PHE A 378 -91.24 97.89 18.13
CA PHE A 378 -91.19 99.22 17.54
C PHE A 378 -91.40 100.29 18.62
N SER A 379 -90.65 101.40 18.57
CA SER A 379 -90.75 102.48 19.56
C SER A 379 -90.38 103.87 19.03
N TRP A 380 -90.98 104.90 19.61
CA TRP A 380 -90.83 106.31 19.23
C TRP A 380 -90.97 107.24 20.47
N GLN A 381 -90.71 108.54 20.27
CA GLN A 381 -90.95 109.59 21.26
C GLN A 381 -92.37 110.19 21.13
N PRO A 382 -92.98 110.70 22.22
CA PRO A 382 -94.29 111.37 22.15
C PRO A 382 -94.25 112.65 21.30
N ALA A 383 -95.23 112.79 20.42
CA ALA A 383 -95.53 114.04 19.72
C ALA A 383 -96.39 114.96 20.61
N SER A 384 -96.19 116.28 20.50
CA SER A 384 -97.05 117.27 21.17
C SER A 384 -98.46 117.27 20.59
N ASP A 385 -99.45 117.48 21.44
CA ASP A 385 -100.87 117.62 21.08
C ASP A 385 -101.47 116.44 20.27
N ALA A 386 -100.83 115.27 20.27
CA ALA A 386 -101.33 114.05 19.65
C ALA A 386 -102.26 113.26 20.60
N ASP A 387 -103.40 112.81 20.09
CA ASP A 387 -104.36 111.96 20.80
C ASP A 387 -104.00 110.45 20.64
N GLU A 388 -103.47 110.06 19.48
CA GLU A 388 -103.10 108.68 19.14
C GLU A 388 -102.00 108.60 18.06
N TYR A 389 -101.45 107.41 17.84
CA TYR A 389 -100.47 107.09 16.79
C TYR A 389 -100.91 105.94 15.88
N GLN A 390 -100.27 105.85 14.72
CA GLN A 390 -100.38 104.74 13.76
C GLN A 390 -98.98 104.26 13.36
N LEU A 391 -98.72 102.95 13.44
CA LEU A 391 -97.47 102.31 12.98
C LEU A 391 -97.68 101.63 11.62
N ILE A 392 -96.74 101.82 10.70
CA ILE A 392 -96.73 101.19 9.37
C ILE A 392 -95.40 100.44 9.18
N VAL A 393 -95.45 99.18 8.74
CA VAL A 393 -94.30 98.33 8.38
C VAL A 393 -94.57 97.62 7.06
N SER A 394 -93.60 97.59 6.13
CA SER A 394 -93.69 96.93 4.82
C SER A 394 -92.34 96.36 4.37
N GLU A 395 -92.33 95.45 3.40
CA GLU A 395 -91.13 95.04 2.66
C GLU A 395 -90.75 96.06 1.57
N GLN A 396 -91.61 97.06 1.31
CA GLN A 396 -91.41 98.09 0.29
C GLN A 396 -90.94 99.43 0.91
N PRO A 397 -89.93 100.10 0.33
CA PRO A 397 -89.34 101.33 0.88
C PRO A 397 -90.26 102.56 0.82
N ASP A 398 -91.32 102.51 0.02
CA ASP A 398 -92.37 103.54 -0.04
C ASP A 398 -93.53 103.28 0.94
N LEU A 399 -93.44 102.20 1.73
CA LEU A 399 -94.48 101.69 2.62
C LEU A 399 -95.81 101.33 1.94
N SER A 400 -95.79 101.09 0.62
CA SER A 400 -96.91 100.45 -0.07
C SER A 400 -97.11 99.02 0.43
N SER A 401 -98.34 98.50 0.32
CA SER A 401 -98.73 97.14 0.74
C SER A 401 -98.22 96.73 2.14
N PRO A 402 -98.51 97.51 3.20
CA PRO A 402 -97.95 97.26 4.53
C PRO A 402 -98.36 95.90 5.12
N LEU A 403 -97.37 95.20 5.66
CA LEU A 403 -97.53 93.97 6.43
C LEU A 403 -98.14 94.26 7.82
N ILE A 404 -97.83 95.43 8.39
CA ILE A 404 -98.43 95.95 9.62
C ILE A 404 -98.91 97.37 9.34
N ASP A 405 -100.20 97.63 9.54
CA ASP A 405 -100.79 98.97 9.52
C ASP A 405 -101.74 99.09 10.72
N GLN A 406 -101.23 99.60 11.83
CA GLN A 406 -101.91 99.61 13.13
C GLN A 406 -102.15 101.04 13.61
N SER A 407 -103.41 101.49 13.50
CA SER A 407 -103.88 102.78 14.03
C SER A 407 -104.35 102.70 15.50
N GLY A 408 -104.59 103.85 16.14
CA GLY A 408 -105.19 103.92 17.48
C GLY A 408 -104.25 103.57 18.64
N ILE A 409 -102.93 103.65 18.42
CA ILE A 409 -101.93 103.33 19.43
C ILE A 409 -101.83 104.52 20.41
N LEU A 410 -102.15 104.29 21.69
CA LEU A 410 -102.13 105.33 22.75
C LEU A 410 -100.79 105.36 23.53
N THR A 411 -99.86 104.47 23.18
CA THR A 411 -98.49 104.37 23.68
C THR A 411 -97.49 104.85 22.63
N THR A 412 -96.21 104.95 22.98
CA THR A 412 -95.13 105.24 22.01
C THR A 412 -94.26 104.03 21.71
N SER A 413 -94.86 102.84 21.77
CA SER A 413 -94.27 101.56 21.40
C SER A 413 -95.34 100.54 21.01
N PHE A 414 -94.95 99.54 20.23
CA PHE A 414 -95.79 98.45 19.74
C PHE A 414 -94.97 97.20 19.46
N ASP A 415 -95.42 96.04 19.96
CA ASP A 415 -94.77 94.74 19.72
C ASP A 415 -95.32 94.10 18.45
N ALA A 416 -94.44 93.89 17.46
CA ALA A 416 -94.81 93.28 16.19
C ALA A 416 -94.66 91.76 16.19
N THR A 417 -95.44 91.11 15.32
CA THR A 417 -95.35 89.66 15.04
C THR A 417 -95.67 89.41 13.57
N GLY A 418 -95.19 88.30 13.01
CA GLY A 418 -95.50 87.89 11.63
C GLY A 418 -94.45 88.26 10.57
N LEU A 419 -93.23 88.60 10.97
CA LEU A 419 -92.10 88.77 10.05
C LEU A 419 -91.51 87.40 9.63
N THR A 420 -90.98 87.31 8.41
CA THR A 420 -90.24 86.14 7.91
C THR A 420 -88.73 86.28 8.15
N ALA A 421 -88.02 85.14 8.18
CA ALA A 421 -86.55 85.07 8.20
C ALA A 421 -85.92 85.68 6.91
N ASP A 422 -84.65 86.07 6.98
CA ASP A 422 -83.86 86.60 5.85
C ASP A 422 -84.54 87.70 5.01
N THR A 423 -85.40 88.53 5.64
CA THR A 423 -86.26 89.50 4.95
C THR A 423 -85.96 90.93 5.39
N LEU A 424 -85.85 91.84 4.41
CA LEU A 424 -85.63 93.28 4.60
C LEU A 424 -86.96 94.02 4.69
N TYR A 425 -87.15 94.76 5.79
CA TYR A 425 -88.35 95.53 6.11
C TYR A 425 -88.07 97.03 6.25
N TYR A 426 -89.12 97.83 6.11
CA TYR A 426 -89.17 99.28 6.21
C TYR A 426 -90.33 99.73 7.11
N TRP A 427 -90.20 100.82 7.87
CA TRP A 427 -91.24 101.25 8.83
C TRP A 427 -91.31 102.76 9.12
N SER A 428 -92.47 103.25 9.56
CA SER A 428 -92.76 104.67 9.90
C SER A 428 -93.91 104.80 10.91
N VAL A 429 -94.02 105.95 11.59
CA VAL A 429 -95.11 106.27 12.53
C VAL A 429 -95.82 107.58 12.17
N ILE A 430 -97.13 107.64 12.36
CA ILE A 430 -97.99 108.83 12.20
C ILE A 430 -98.57 109.19 13.58
N ALA A 431 -98.72 110.48 13.89
CA ALA A 431 -99.49 111.01 15.02
C ALA A 431 -100.78 111.69 14.52
N ASN A 432 -101.88 111.52 15.26
CA ASN A 432 -103.19 112.09 14.93
C ASN A 432 -103.77 112.89 16.09
N ASN A 433 -104.56 113.92 15.79
CA ASN A 433 -105.49 114.55 16.72
C ASN A 433 -106.76 115.03 15.99
N ILE A 434 -107.75 115.57 16.72
CA ILE A 434 -109.03 116.04 16.14
C ILE A 434 -108.93 117.11 15.02
N THR A 435 -107.75 117.69 14.79
CA THR A 435 -107.50 118.71 13.75
C THR A 435 -106.67 118.21 12.56
N GLY A 436 -106.00 117.05 12.67
CA GLY A 436 -105.22 116.46 11.57
C GLY A 436 -104.10 115.49 12.02
N SER A 437 -103.20 115.18 11.08
CA SER A 437 -102.21 114.10 11.20
C SER A 437 -100.82 114.50 10.71
N THR A 438 -99.77 113.92 11.29
CA THR A 438 -98.35 114.25 11.03
C THR A 438 -97.46 112.99 11.06
N GLN A 439 -96.65 112.74 10.03
CA GLN A 439 -95.85 111.50 9.84
C GLN A 439 -94.34 111.69 10.08
N SER A 440 -93.67 110.64 10.57
CA SER A 440 -92.21 110.55 10.73
C SER A 440 -91.44 110.30 9.41
N SER A 441 -90.11 110.20 9.49
CA SER A 441 -89.31 109.55 8.45
C SER A 441 -89.51 108.02 8.45
N VAL A 442 -89.14 107.36 7.35
CA VAL A 442 -89.05 105.90 7.22
C VAL A 442 -87.69 105.39 7.75
N ARG A 443 -87.62 104.13 8.20
CA ARG A 443 -86.38 103.38 8.53
C ARG A 443 -86.40 101.96 7.96
N SER A 444 -85.25 101.28 7.85
CA SER A 444 -85.10 99.88 7.39
C SER A 444 -84.41 98.93 8.39
N PHE A 445 -84.66 97.62 8.30
CA PHE A 445 -83.97 96.54 9.05
C PHE A 445 -84.14 95.14 8.41
N THR A 446 -83.27 94.17 8.72
CA THR A 446 -83.29 92.78 8.21
C THR A 446 -83.40 91.75 9.34
N SER A 447 -84.09 90.64 9.11
CA SER A 447 -84.30 89.54 10.07
C SER A 447 -83.21 88.44 10.05
N LEU A 448 -83.35 87.44 10.95
CA LEU A 448 -82.42 86.34 11.24
C LEU A 448 -82.43 85.19 10.20
N HIS A 449 -81.31 84.44 10.12
CA HIS A 449 -81.02 83.32 9.20
C HIS A 449 -81.07 81.91 9.86
N ILE A 450 -81.11 80.82 9.06
CA ILE A 450 -81.16 79.40 9.51
C ILE A 450 -80.47 78.43 8.52
N ASN A 451 -79.55 77.58 9.00
CA ASN A 451 -78.82 76.56 8.20
C ASN A 451 -79.65 75.30 7.84
N LYS A 452 -79.26 74.58 6.78
CA LYS A 452 -79.75 73.23 6.39
C LYS A 452 -78.61 72.20 6.46
N ALA A 453 -78.91 70.93 6.21
CA ALA A 453 -77.92 69.85 6.23
C ALA A 453 -77.45 69.46 4.82
N PRO A 454 -76.21 68.95 4.67
CA PRO A 454 -75.67 68.46 3.41
C PRO A 454 -76.41 67.20 2.94
N LYS A 455 -76.07 66.73 1.75
CA LYS A 455 -76.61 65.49 1.19
C LYS A 455 -75.49 64.59 0.65
N ALA A 456 -75.36 63.42 1.25
CA ALA A 456 -74.41 62.36 0.87
C ALA A 456 -74.96 61.49 -0.29
N ASN A 457 -74.10 60.75 -1.00
CA ASN A 457 -74.50 59.74 -2.00
C ASN A 457 -73.60 58.50 -1.97
N ASP A 458 -74.16 57.33 -2.30
CA ASP A 458 -73.41 56.07 -2.28
C ASP A 458 -72.33 56.02 -3.38
N ASP A 459 -71.15 55.51 -3.01
CA ASP A 459 -69.95 55.40 -3.84
C ASP A 459 -69.59 53.95 -4.18
N THR A 460 -68.92 53.76 -5.31
CA THR A 460 -68.43 52.45 -5.76
C THR A 460 -67.02 52.54 -6.31
N GLU A 461 -66.12 51.68 -5.84
CA GLU A 461 -64.76 51.55 -6.37
C GLU A 461 -64.40 50.07 -6.59
N THR A 462 -63.42 49.78 -7.44
CA THR A 462 -62.90 48.43 -7.68
C THR A 462 -61.39 48.37 -7.45
N VAL A 463 -60.94 47.46 -6.60
CA VAL A 463 -59.52 47.18 -6.35
C VAL A 463 -59.24 45.69 -6.54
N ALA A 464 -57.97 45.32 -6.69
CA ALA A 464 -57.54 43.93 -6.63
C ALA A 464 -57.30 43.51 -5.17
N GLU A 465 -57.43 42.23 -4.83
CA GLU A 465 -56.87 41.74 -3.56
C GLU A 465 -55.33 41.89 -3.56
N ASP A 466 -54.75 41.92 -2.36
CA ASP A 466 -53.33 42.19 -2.10
C ASP A 466 -52.75 43.48 -2.73
N SER A 467 -53.62 44.34 -3.25
CA SER A 467 -53.24 45.67 -3.73
C SER A 467 -52.94 46.63 -2.59
N GLY A 468 -51.99 47.54 -2.86
CA GLY A 468 -51.67 48.63 -1.95
C GLY A 468 -52.81 49.64 -1.79
N THR A 469 -52.69 50.50 -0.78
CA THR A 469 -53.69 51.49 -0.40
C THR A 469 -54.15 52.36 -1.58
N THR A 470 -55.46 52.40 -1.80
CA THR A 470 -56.16 53.16 -2.85
C THR A 470 -56.96 54.30 -2.24
N ALA A 471 -56.77 55.54 -2.74
CA ALA A 471 -57.36 56.75 -2.19
C ALA A 471 -58.67 57.14 -2.90
N ILE A 472 -59.80 56.99 -2.21
CA ILE A 472 -61.17 57.13 -2.75
C ILE A 472 -61.73 58.54 -2.48
N ASP A 473 -62.31 59.16 -3.50
CA ASP A 473 -62.77 60.56 -3.50
C ASP A 473 -64.31 60.68 -3.46
N VAL A 474 -64.89 60.24 -2.34
CA VAL A 474 -66.36 60.15 -2.13
C VAL A 474 -67.09 61.48 -2.32
N LEU A 475 -66.45 62.59 -1.93
CA LEU A 475 -67.04 63.95 -1.98
C LEU A 475 -67.32 64.46 -3.40
N THR A 476 -66.91 63.74 -4.45
CA THR A 476 -67.11 64.16 -5.85
C THR A 476 -68.57 64.08 -6.33
N ASN A 477 -69.43 63.36 -5.61
CA ASN A 477 -70.84 63.17 -5.93
C ASN A 477 -71.80 63.98 -5.01
N ASP A 478 -71.25 64.62 -3.97
CA ASP A 478 -71.97 65.22 -2.84
C ASP A 478 -72.32 66.70 -3.03
N THR A 479 -73.33 67.17 -2.27
CA THR A 479 -73.87 68.54 -2.42
C THR A 479 -74.42 69.10 -1.12
N ASP A 480 -74.19 70.40 -0.87
CA ASP A 480 -74.91 71.15 0.16
C ASP A 480 -76.05 72.03 -0.43
N PRO A 481 -77.22 72.14 0.24
CA PRO A 481 -78.28 73.09 -0.11
C PRO A 481 -78.00 74.58 0.21
N ASP A 482 -77.00 74.93 1.02
CA ASP A 482 -76.59 76.29 1.38
C ASP A 482 -75.27 76.71 0.71
N THR A 483 -75.20 77.98 0.31
CA THR A 483 -74.19 78.45 -0.66
C THR A 483 -72.99 79.11 0.03
N GLY A 484 -72.01 78.29 0.41
CA GLY A 484 -70.73 78.73 0.99
C GLY A 484 -70.05 77.64 1.84
N ASP A 485 -70.84 76.65 2.25
CA ASP A 485 -70.50 75.54 3.12
C ASP A 485 -69.43 74.62 2.51
N THR A 486 -68.63 73.99 3.37
CA THR A 486 -67.42 73.25 2.97
C THR A 486 -67.51 71.81 3.43
N LEU A 487 -67.92 70.94 2.51
CA LEU A 487 -68.12 69.52 2.76
C LEU A 487 -66.84 68.82 3.23
N SER A 488 -66.97 68.05 4.32
CA SER A 488 -65.89 67.25 4.88
C SER A 488 -66.36 65.90 5.40
N ILE A 489 -65.46 64.92 5.42
CA ILE A 489 -65.72 63.59 5.99
C ILE A 489 -65.42 63.65 7.49
N SER A 490 -66.45 63.50 8.34
CA SER A 490 -66.30 63.57 9.79
C SER A 490 -66.02 62.21 10.45
N SER A 491 -66.44 61.09 9.83
CA SER A 491 -66.09 59.74 10.29
C SER A 491 -66.25 58.66 9.21
N ILE A 492 -65.62 57.51 9.43
CA ILE A 492 -65.75 56.28 8.63
C ILE A 492 -66.18 55.14 9.57
N GLY A 493 -67.11 54.30 9.11
CA GLY A 493 -67.62 53.13 9.82
C GLY A 493 -66.65 51.93 9.82
N SER A 494 -67.01 50.89 10.59
CA SER A 494 -66.25 49.64 10.65
C SER A 494 -66.44 48.78 9.39
N LEU A 495 -65.33 48.28 8.85
CA LEU A 495 -65.28 47.28 7.79
C LEU A 495 -65.56 45.87 8.34
N ASN A 496 -65.99 44.94 7.49
CA ASN A 496 -66.46 43.63 7.93
C ASN A 496 -65.56 42.45 7.54
N ASN A 497 -64.73 42.59 6.51
CA ASN A 497 -63.87 41.52 5.98
C ASN A 497 -62.37 41.75 6.28
N GLY A 498 -62.06 42.49 7.35
CA GLY A 498 -60.68 42.66 7.86
C GLY A 498 -59.80 43.69 7.15
N GLY A 499 -60.25 44.25 6.01
CA GLY A 499 -59.58 45.38 5.35
C GLY A 499 -59.57 46.65 6.20
N THR A 500 -58.83 47.66 5.75
CA THR A 500 -58.68 48.95 6.46
C THR A 500 -59.17 50.11 5.61
N ALA A 501 -59.82 51.10 6.23
CA ALA A 501 -60.11 52.39 5.62
C ALA A 501 -59.71 53.51 6.61
N VAL A 502 -59.00 54.53 6.11
CA VAL A 502 -58.49 55.64 6.92
C VAL A 502 -58.82 56.98 6.24
N LEU A 503 -59.23 57.96 7.03
CA LEU A 503 -59.45 59.32 6.54
C LEU A 503 -58.10 60.03 6.36
N ASN A 504 -57.78 60.41 5.12
CA ASN A 504 -56.55 61.11 4.77
C ASN A 504 -56.87 62.27 3.81
N ASN A 505 -56.54 63.52 4.20
CA ASN A 505 -56.75 64.72 3.39
C ASN A 505 -58.15 64.83 2.73
N ASN A 506 -59.20 64.55 3.50
CA ASN A 506 -60.61 64.55 3.06
C ASN A 506 -60.97 63.47 2.00
N LYS A 507 -60.14 62.42 1.90
CA LYS A 507 -60.37 61.19 1.11
C LYS A 507 -60.30 59.95 1.99
N ILE A 508 -60.77 58.82 1.47
CA ILE A 508 -60.75 57.53 2.16
C ILE A 508 -59.68 56.63 1.55
N ASP A 509 -58.59 56.43 2.28
CA ASP A 509 -57.51 55.51 1.94
C ASP A 509 -57.94 54.08 2.34
N TYR A 510 -58.36 53.27 1.36
CA TYR A 510 -58.75 51.87 1.54
C TYR A 510 -57.59 50.92 1.20
N THR A 511 -57.40 49.88 2.02
CA THR A 511 -56.53 48.73 1.70
C THR A 511 -57.32 47.44 1.97
N PRO A 512 -57.41 46.49 1.03
CA PRO A 512 -58.07 45.21 1.26
C PRO A 512 -57.37 44.40 2.36
N ALA A 513 -58.03 43.35 2.85
CA ALA A 513 -57.34 42.30 3.59
C ALA A 513 -56.54 41.43 2.59
N PRO A 514 -55.40 40.84 3.02
CA PRO A 514 -54.71 39.84 2.22
C PRO A 514 -55.63 38.66 1.89
N ASN A 515 -55.53 38.14 0.66
CA ASN A 515 -56.27 36.97 0.18
C ASN A 515 -57.81 37.08 0.41
N PHE A 516 -58.36 38.30 0.28
CA PHE A 516 -59.81 38.56 0.32
C PHE A 516 -60.32 39.17 -1.00
N PHE A 517 -60.92 38.35 -1.84
CA PHE A 517 -61.78 38.76 -2.93
C PHE A 517 -63.26 38.73 -2.54
N GLY A 518 -64.05 39.67 -3.08
CA GLY A 518 -65.47 39.79 -2.78
C GLY A 518 -65.98 41.22 -2.80
N THR A 519 -66.91 41.53 -1.89
CA THR A 519 -67.48 42.88 -1.74
C THR A 519 -67.33 43.33 -0.29
N GLU A 520 -66.64 44.46 -0.07
CA GLU A 520 -66.57 45.15 1.22
C GLU A 520 -67.49 46.38 1.19
N THR A 521 -68.10 46.71 2.33
CA THR A 521 -69.01 47.87 2.43
C THR A 521 -68.86 48.55 3.78
N PHE A 522 -68.66 49.86 3.75
CA PHE A 522 -68.62 50.71 4.94
C PHE A 522 -69.39 52.02 4.68
N ILE A 523 -69.70 52.76 5.75
CA ILE A 523 -70.43 54.04 5.68
C ILE A 523 -69.47 55.18 6.01
N TYR A 524 -69.60 56.32 5.34
CA TYR A 524 -68.96 57.57 5.75
C TYR A 524 -70.01 58.59 6.23
N THR A 525 -69.57 59.55 7.04
CA THR A 525 -70.39 60.68 7.48
C THR A 525 -69.87 61.96 6.86
N LEU A 526 -70.76 62.70 6.21
CA LEU A 526 -70.55 64.00 5.60
C LEU A 526 -70.95 65.11 6.58
N ASP A 527 -70.19 66.20 6.64
CA ASP A 527 -70.38 67.34 7.56
C ASP A 527 -70.17 68.66 6.81
N ASP A 528 -71.04 69.65 7.04
CA ASP A 528 -71.02 70.98 6.40
C ASP A 528 -70.10 72.01 7.09
N GLY A 529 -69.66 71.72 8.33
CA GLY A 529 -68.94 72.64 9.21
C GLY A 529 -69.84 73.63 9.98
N ASN A 530 -71.14 73.67 9.69
CA ASN A 530 -72.16 74.55 10.28
C ASN A 530 -73.21 73.80 11.13
N GLY A 531 -73.09 72.47 11.25
CA GLY A 531 -73.84 71.61 12.17
C GLY A 531 -74.85 70.67 11.51
N GLY A 532 -74.87 70.59 10.19
CA GLY A 532 -75.58 69.59 9.41
C GLY A 532 -74.70 68.39 9.07
N SER A 533 -75.29 67.19 8.99
CA SER A 533 -74.59 65.99 8.53
C SER A 533 -75.54 65.00 7.85
N ASP A 534 -74.96 64.16 6.98
CA ASP A 534 -75.64 63.05 6.28
C ASP A 534 -74.66 61.85 6.15
N THR A 535 -75.15 60.69 5.70
CA THR A 535 -74.33 59.47 5.62
C THR A 535 -74.61 58.67 4.35
N ALA A 536 -73.55 58.14 3.71
CA ALA A 536 -73.68 57.25 2.56
C ALA A 536 -72.69 56.08 2.59
N THR A 537 -72.92 55.10 1.71
CA THR A 537 -72.21 53.82 1.67
C THR A 537 -71.12 53.83 0.61
N VAL A 538 -69.90 53.44 0.96
CA VAL A 538 -68.88 53.06 -0.03
C VAL A 538 -68.94 51.54 -0.22
N THR A 539 -69.06 51.12 -1.47
CA THR A 539 -69.00 49.70 -1.87
C THR A 539 -67.71 49.45 -2.63
N ILE A 540 -66.83 48.60 -2.08
CA ILE A 540 -65.60 48.17 -2.76
C ILE A 540 -65.83 46.79 -3.33
N GLN A 541 -65.66 46.64 -4.65
CA GLN A 541 -65.51 45.33 -5.26
C GLN A 541 -64.02 44.96 -5.25
N VAL A 542 -63.65 43.94 -4.48
CA VAL A 542 -62.29 43.40 -4.47
C VAL A 542 -62.24 42.22 -5.45
N THR A 543 -61.46 42.35 -6.51
CA THR A 543 -61.32 41.32 -7.56
C THR A 543 -60.19 40.37 -7.25
N ALA A 544 -60.40 39.08 -7.53
CA ALA A 544 -59.42 38.05 -7.25
C ALA A 544 -58.09 38.25 -8.01
N VAL A 545 -56.99 37.85 -7.38
CA VAL A 545 -55.64 37.83 -7.93
C VAL A 545 -55.05 36.46 -7.67
N ASN A 546 -54.42 35.90 -8.71
CA ASN A 546 -53.72 34.63 -8.65
C ASN A 546 -52.68 34.63 -7.51
N ASP A 547 -52.90 33.81 -6.50
CA ASP A 547 -51.90 33.50 -5.47
C ASP A 547 -50.71 32.71 -6.09
N LEU A 548 -49.74 32.27 -5.29
CA LEU A 548 -48.74 31.30 -5.75
C LEU A 548 -48.99 29.94 -5.11
N PRO A 549 -48.85 28.82 -5.86
CA PRO A 549 -48.79 27.50 -5.25
C PRO A 549 -47.58 27.43 -4.31
N THR A 550 -47.68 26.60 -3.27
CA THR A 550 -46.61 26.30 -2.31
C THR A 550 -46.20 24.85 -2.46
N ALA A 551 -44.91 24.61 -2.71
CA ALA A 551 -44.32 23.27 -2.79
C ALA A 551 -43.67 22.90 -1.45
N ASP A 552 -43.94 21.70 -0.92
CA ASP A 552 -43.36 21.21 0.34
C ASP A 552 -42.33 20.10 0.07
N ASP A 553 -41.21 20.07 0.81
CA ASP A 553 -40.15 19.06 0.61
C ASP A 553 -40.66 17.62 0.85
N ASP A 554 -40.19 16.71 0.00
CA ASP A 554 -40.73 15.35 -0.13
C ASP A 554 -39.65 14.27 0.05
N SER A 555 -40.05 13.04 0.39
CA SER A 555 -39.10 11.93 0.56
C SER A 555 -39.66 10.54 0.30
N GLU A 556 -38.86 9.68 -0.33
CA GLU A 556 -39.18 8.28 -0.60
C GLU A 556 -37.97 7.38 -0.34
N THR A 557 -38.21 6.09 -0.09
CA THR A 557 -37.18 5.06 0.02
C THR A 557 -37.31 4.03 -1.09
N VAL A 558 -36.26 3.86 -1.88
CA VAL A 558 -36.14 2.82 -2.91
C VAL A 558 -34.93 1.95 -2.61
N ALA A 559 -34.83 0.79 -3.25
CA ALA A 559 -33.59 0.02 -3.24
C ALA A 559 -32.78 0.32 -4.51
N GLU A 560 -31.46 0.15 -4.50
CA GLU A 560 -30.68 0.22 -5.74
C GLU A 560 -31.04 -0.93 -6.69
N ASP A 561 -30.63 -0.82 -7.96
CA ASP A 561 -30.99 -1.74 -9.05
C ASP A 561 -32.50 -2.01 -9.24
N SER A 562 -33.35 -1.23 -8.58
CA SER A 562 -34.79 -1.33 -8.68
C SER A 562 -35.31 -0.75 -10.01
N ASN A 563 -36.40 -1.35 -10.48
CA ASN A 563 -37.10 -0.83 -11.66
C ASN A 563 -37.74 0.52 -11.33
N THR A 564 -37.88 1.39 -12.33
CA THR A 564 -38.47 2.74 -12.19
C THR A 564 -39.72 2.79 -11.31
N ILE A 565 -39.69 3.60 -10.26
CA ILE A 565 -40.78 3.83 -9.30
C ILE A 565 -41.44 5.19 -9.61
N ALA A 566 -42.76 5.26 -9.47
CA ALA A 566 -43.54 6.49 -9.65
C ALA A 566 -43.90 7.10 -8.29
N ILE A 567 -43.46 8.34 -8.06
CA ILE A 567 -43.53 9.06 -6.78
C ILE A 567 -44.55 10.20 -6.92
N ASN A 568 -45.43 10.33 -5.93
CA ASN A 568 -46.55 11.28 -5.96
C ASN A 568 -46.27 12.52 -5.10
N VAL A 569 -45.54 13.48 -5.67
CA VAL A 569 -45.08 14.69 -4.95
C VAL A 569 -46.11 15.83 -4.87
N LEU A 570 -47.40 15.49 -4.87
CA LEU A 570 -48.52 16.46 -4.89
C LEU A 570 -49.55 16.19 -3.78
N ASP A 571 -49.24 15.32 -2.82
CA ASP A 571 -50.13 15.00 -1.67
C ASP A 571 -49.93 15.95 -0.47
N ASN A 572 -48.85 16.72 -0.49
CA ASN A 572 -48.41 17.75 0.47
C ASN A 572 -48.58 19.17 -0.09
N ASP A 573 -48.22 19.39 -1.37
CA ASP A 573 -48.31 20.68 -2.06
C ASP A 573 -49.71 21.32 -2.00
N THR A 574 -49.76 22.66 -1.92
CA THR A 574 -51.03 23.41 -1.76
C THR A 574 -51.11 24.65 -2.62
N ASP A 575 -52.34 25.12 -2.83
CA ASP A 575 -52.65 26.42 -3.44
C ASP A 575 -53.80 27.06 -2.66
N LEU A 576 -53.80 28.40 -2.59
CA LEU A 576 -54.83 29.20 -1.97
C LEU A 576 -56.02 29.42 -2.93
N ASP A 577 -55.73 29.49 -4.25
CA ASP A 577 -56.73 29.52 -5.31
C ASP A 577 -57.31 28.11 -5.52
N THR A 578 -58.22 27.69 -4.64
CA THR A 578 -58.86 26.35 -4.63
C THR A 578 -59.66 25.95 -5.89
N ALA A 579 -59.66 26.79 -6.93
CA ALA A 579 -60.19 26.49 -8.26
C ALA A 579 -59.12 25.94 -9.23
N ASP A 580 -57.84 26.13 -8.92
CA ASP A 580 -56.71 25.83 -9.80
C ASP A 580 -56.24 24.38 -9.68
N THR A 581 -55.25 23.97 -10.48
CA THR A 581 -54.86 22.56 -10.59
C THR A 581 -53.35 22.41 -10.65
N ILE A 582 -52.77 22.21 -9.45
CA ILE A 582 -51.34 21.98 -9.26
C ILE A 582 -50.86 20.82 -10.15
N SER A 583 -49.80 21.09 -10.93
CA SER A 583 -49.19 20.12 -11.82
C SER A 583 -47.67 20.24 -11.86
N ILE A 584 -46.97 19.11 -12.00
CA ILE A 584 -45.51 19.08 -12.08
C ILE A 584 -45.08 19.53 -13.48
N THR A 585 -44.28 20.59 -13.57
CA THR A 585 -43.86 21.22 -14.83
C THR A 585 -42.38 21.00 -15.15
N ALA A 586 -41.52 20.89 -14.12
CA ALA A 586 -40.11 20.52 -14.27
C ALA A 586 -39.64 19.60 -13.14
N VAL A 587 -38.59 18.84 -13.43
CA VAL A 587 -37.85 18.02 -12.46
C VAL A 587 -36.36 18.14 -12.78
N GLY A 588 -35.53 18.24 -11.74
CA GLY A 588 -34.09 18.25 -11.86
C GLY A 588 -33.51 16.90 -12.30
N ALA A 589 -32.25 16.91 -12.72
CA ALA A 589 -31.48 15.68 -12.80
C ALA A 589 -31.04 15.27 -11.38
N PRO A 590 -31.09 13.97 -11.01
CA PRO A 590 -30.42 13.44 -9.83
C PRO A 590 -28.91 13.70 -9.87
N ASP A 591 -28.29 13.95 -8.71
CA ASP A 591 -26.87 14.30 -8.59
C ASP A 591 -25.93 13.10 -8.88
N ASN A 592 -26.39 11.86 -8.62
CA ASN A 592 -25.59 10.63 -8.70
C ASN A 592 -25.93 9.78 -9.93
N ASN A 593 -26.17 10.43 -11.07
CA ASN A 593 -26.46 9.81 -12.38
C ASN A 593 -27.73 8.93 -12.45
N GLY A 594 -28.60 8.94 -11.43
CA GLY A 594 -29.95 8.39 -11.51
C GLY A 594 -30.80 9.10 -12.58
N THR A 595 -32.02 8.61 -12.82
CA THR A 595 -32.95 9.25 -13.77
C THR A 595 -34.24 9.65 -13.08
N ALA A 596 -34.64 10.92 -13.25
CA ALA A 596 -35.94 11.44 -12.83
C ALA A 596 -36.65 12.05 -14.05
N VAL A 597 -37.90 11.65 -14.31
CA VAL A 597 -38.72 12.20 -15.41
C VAL A 597 -40.18 12.35 -14.99
N ILE A 598 -40.85 13.42 -15.44
CA ILE A 598 -42.28 13.61 -15.18
C ILE A 598 -43.08 12.65 -16.07
N HIS A 599 -43.95 11.84 -15.46
CA HIS A 599 -44.87 10.97 -16.18
C HIS A 599 -46.24 10.97 -15.49
N ASN A 600 -47.31 11.26 -16.24
CA ASN A 600 -48.71 11.29 -15.73
C ASN A 600 -48.92 12.14 -14.46
N ASN A 601 -48.23 13.28 -14.33
CA ASN A 601 -48.24 14.17 -13.16
C ASN A 601 -47.62 13.56 -11.89
N GLN A 602 -46.70 12.61 -12.05
CA GLN A 602 -45.86 12.00 -11.01
C GLN A 602 -44.39 12.03 -11.44
N ILE A 603 -43.45 11.86 -10.50
CA ILE A 603 -42.02 11.73 -10.80
C ILE A 603 -41.69 10.25 -10.91
N ASN A 604 -41.32 9.81 -12.11
CA ASN A 604 -40.73 8.50 -12.32
C ASN A 604 -39.23 8.58 -12.03
N TYR A 605 -38.80 7.99 -10.91
CA TYR A 605 -37.39 7.87 -10.52
C TYR A 605 -36.86 6.45 -10.78
N THR A 606 -35.64 6.35 -11.29
CA THR A 606 -34.84 5.11 -11.33
C THR A 606 -33.47 5.43 -10.73
N PRO A 607 -32.97 4.66 -9.74
CA PRO A 607 -31.61 4.84 -9.25
C PRO A 607 -30.58 4.60 -10.35
N ALA A 608 -29.36 5.09 -10.14
CA ALA A 608 -28.21 4.59 -10.89
C ALA A 608 -27.93 3.12 -10.47
N PRO A 609 -27.38 2.28 -11.36
CA PRO A 609 -26.89 0.97 -10.96
C PRO A 609 -25.80 1.10 -9.90
N ASN A 610 -25.78 0.19 -8.92
CA ASN A 610 -24.74 0.13 -7.90
C ASN A 610 -24.55 1.46 -7.12
N PHE A 611 -25.64 2.19 -6.88
CA PHE A 611 -25.67 3.40 -6.05
C PHE A 611 -26.66 3.27 -4.89
N PHE A 612 -26.13 3.12 -3.68
CA PHE A 612 -26.83 3.31 -2.41
C PHE A 612 -26.44 4.63 -1.73
N GLY A 613 -27.34 5.18 -0.90
CA GLY A 613 -27.12 6.41 -0.15
C GLY A 613 -28.29 7.38 -0.20
N THR A 614 -28.00 8.68 -0.23
CA THR A 614 -29.01 9.75 -0.32
C THR A 614 -28.83 10.49 -1.64
N GLU A 615 -29.91 10.58 -2.39
CA GLU A 615 -30.04 11.33 -3.64
C GLU A 615 -31.03 12.49 -3.44
N THR A 616 -30.77 13.63 -4.06
CA THR A 616 -31.59 14.84 -3.91
C THR A 616 -31.70 15.61 -5.22
N PHE A 617 -32.91 15.93 -5.64
CA PHE A 617 -33.15 16.81 -6.78
C PHE A 617 -34.44 17.62 -6.60
N THR A 618 -34.51 18.79 -7.22
CA THR A 618 -35.70 19.64 -7.13
C THR A 618 -36.80 19.22 -8.11
N TYR A 619 -38.04 19.57 -7.79
CA TYR A 619 -39.13 19.61 -8.76
C TYR A 619 -39.78 21.00 -8.78
N THR A 620 -40.66 21.23 -9.74
CA THR A 620 -41.34 22.52 -9.94
C THR A 620 -42.80 22.28 -10.24
N ILE A 621 -43.68 22.85 -9.44
CA ILE A 621 -45.13 22.84 -9.66
C ILE A 621 -45.62 24.13 -10.32
N SER A 622 -46.81 24.09 -10.89
CA SER A 622 -47.55 25.28 -11.34
C SER A 622 -49.06 25.07 -11.21
N ASP A 623 -49.76 26.15 -10.89
CA ASP A 623 -51.22 26.31 -10.86
C ASP A 623 -51.91 26.13 -12.23
N GLY A 624 -51.17 26.39 -13.32
CA GLY A 624 -51.65 26.45 -14.69
C GLY A 624 -52.02 27.86 -15.20
N ASN A 625 -51.99 28.88 -14.34
CA ASN A 625 -52.39 30.26 -14.61
C ASN A 625 -51.24 31.27 -14.58
N GLY A 626 -50.15 31.00 -13.84
CA GLY A 626 -48.92 31.81 -13.90
C GLY A 626 -47.96 31.67 -12.72
N GLY A 627 -48.40 31.11 -11.60
CA GLY A 627 -47.60 30.80 -10.43
C GLY A 627 -46.83 29.49 -10.57
N SER A 628 -45.73 29.39 -9.83
CA SER A 628 -44.89 28.20 -9.76
C SER A 628 -43.98 28.26 -8.54
N ASP A 629 -43.75 27.13 -7.89
CA ASP A 629 -42.84 27.00 -6.75
C ASP A 629 -42.00 25.70 -6.84
N THR A 630 -40.97 25.58 -6.02
CA THR A 630 -39.96 24.51 -6.10
C THR A 630 -39.58 23.92 -4.75
N ALA A 631 -39.79 22.61 -4.60
CA ALA A 631 -39.35 21.82 -3.44
C ALA A 631 -38.29 20.77 -3.83
N ILE A 632 -37.69 20.14 -2.83
CA ILE A 632 -36.68 19.07 -2.95
C ILE A 632 -37.35 17.71 -2.74
N LEU A 633 -37.14 16.78 -3.67
CA LEU A 633 -37.41 15.37 -3.47
C LEU A 633 -36.13 14.67 -3.01
N THR A 634 -36.16 14.10 -1.81
CA THR A 634 -35.06 13.34 -1.21
C THR A 634 -35.30 11.84 -1.31
N ILE A 635 -34.49 11.13 -2.10
CA ILE A 635 -34.55 9.68 -2.21
C ILE A 635 -33.49 9.05 -1.30
N THR A 636 -33.92 8.15 -0.41
CA THR A 636 -33.00 7.20 0.24
C THR A 636 -32.93 5.95 -0.61
N VAL A 637 -31.76 5.65 -1.16
CA VAL A 637 -31.51 4.42 -1.92
C VAL A 637 -30.83 3.43 -0.97
N THR A 638 -31.49 2.31 -0.68
CA THR A 638 -30.96 1.28 0.24
C THR A 638 -30.14 0.23 -0.51
N GLU A 639 -29.09 -0.25 0.15
CA GLU A 639 -28.21 -1.31 -0.34
C GLU A 639 -28.99 -2.55 -0.85
N ILE A 640 -28.61 -3.05 -2.03
CA ILE A 640 -28.86 -4.42 -2.47
C ILE A 640 -27.52 -5.05 -2.75
N ASN A 641 -27.30 -6.19 -2.10
CA ASN A 641 -26.12 -7.02 -2.31
C ASN A 641 -25.83 -7.27 -3.78
N ASP A 642 -24.70 -6.75 -4.24
CA ASP A 642 -24.16 -7.00 -5.56
C ASP A 642 -23.48 -8.38 -5.63
N ALA A 643 -22.71 -8.61 -6.69
CA ALA A 643 -21.75 -9.69 -6.74
C ALA A 643 -20.35 -9.11 -7.04
N PRO A 644 -19.28 -9.72 -6.48
CA PRO A 644 -17.92 -9.35 -6.82
C PRO A 644 -17.65 -9.53 -8.31
N ILE A 645 -16.69 -8.78 -8.82
CA ILE A 645 -16.19 -8.85 -10.19
C ILE A 645 -14.79 -9.45 -10.13
N ALA A 646 -14.67 -10.69 -10.61
CA ALA A 646 -13.40 -11.42 -10.61
C ALA A 646 -12.53 -11.03 -11.82
N SER A 647 -11.21 -11.03 -11.66
CA SER A 647 -10.26 -10.68 -12.73
C SER A 647 -9.23 -11.79 -12.96
N ASP A 648 -8.93 -12.10 -14.23
CA ASP A 648 -7.93 -13.13 -14.57
C ASP A 648 -6.53 -12.78 -14.03
N ASP A 649 -5.83 -13.80 -13.53
CA ASP A 649 -4.52 -13.74 -12.88
C ASP A 649 -3.41 -14.37 -13.72
N SER A 650 -2.18 -13.91 -13.49
CA SER A 650 -0.98 -14.50 -14.09
C SER A 650 0.16 -14.67 -13.08
N ALA A 651 0.73 -15.87 -12.99
CA ALA A 651 1.92 -16.16 -12.21
C ALA A 651 2.98 -16.89 -13.04
N THR A 652 4.20 -17.02 -12.48
CA THR A 652 5.26 -17.85 -13.03
C THR A 652 5.69 -18.87 -11.98
N ALA A 653 5.80 -20.14 -12.38
CA ALA A 653 6.39 -21.18 -11.56
C ALA A 653 7.64 -21.75 -12.25
N VAL A 654 8.33 -22.63 -11.55
CA VAL A 654 9.50 -23.37 -12.01
C VAL A 654 9.17 -24.84 -11.76
N GLU A 655 9.38 -25.74 -12.72
CA GLU A 655 9.02 -27.15 -12.46
C GLU A 655 9.87 -27.77 -11.34
N ASP A 656 9.32 -28.79 -10.69
CA ASP A 656 9.83 -29.41 -9.46
C ASP A 656 10.20 -28.45 -8.31
N SER A 657 9.66 -27.22 -8.35
CA SER A 657 9.82 -26.26 -7.26
C SER A 657 8.94 -26.59 -6.05
N GLN A 658 9.29 -25.99 -4.91
CA GLN A 658 8.35 -25.86 -3.81
C GLN A 658 7.15 -25.00 -4.23
N THR A 659 6.03 -25.21 -3.54
CA THR A 659 4.77 -24.48 -3.69
C THR A 659 4.95 -22.96 -3.66
N ILE A 660 4.34 -22.26 -4.63
CA ILE A 660 4.27 -20.79 -4.71
C ILE A 660 2.94 -20.27 -4.14
N GLN A 661 2.90 -18.99 -3.76
CA GLN A 661 1.70 -18.28 -3.31
C GLN A 661 1.23 -17.31 -4.41
N ILE A 662 -0.08 -17.18 -4.58
CA ILE A 662 -0.71 -16.31 -5.59
C ILE A 662 -1.81 -15.46 -4.93
N ASP A 663 -1.68 -14.14 -5.06
CA ASP A 663 -2.52 -13.10 -4.43
C ASP A 663 -3.69 -12.66 -5.34
N VAL A 664 -4.56 -13.60 -5.68
CA VAL A 664 -5.68 -13.45 -6.65
C VAL A 664 -6.80 -12.48 -6.24
N LEU A 665 -6.73 -11.89 -5.04
CA LEU A 665 -7.74 -10.94 -4.53
C LEU A 665 -7.24 -9.48 -4.61
N THR A 666 -6.26 -9.20 -5.48
CA THR A 666 -5.61 -7.86 -5.57
C THR A 666 -6.01 -7.07 -6.81
N ASN A 667 -6.65 -7.73 -7.76
CA ASN A 667 -7.27 -7.29 -9.01
C ASN A 667 -8.81 -7.36 -8.94
N ASP A 668 -9.37 -8.31 -8.17
CA ASP A 668 -10.79 -8.41 -7.85
C ASP A 668 -11.35 -7.17 -7.13
N VAL A 669 -12.62 -6.84 -7.39
CA VAL A 669 -13.35 -5.74 -6.76
C VAL A 669 -14.81 -6.10 -6.49
N ASP A 670 -15.40 -5.53 -5.44
CA ASP A 670 -16.84 -5.55 -5.19
C ASP A 670 -17.43 -4.15 -5.38
N PRO A 671 -18.62 -3.99 -5.99
CA PRO A 671 -19.40 -2.76 -5.85
C PRO A 671 -19.74 -2.44 -4.39
N ASP A 672 -20.04 -3.44 -3.57
CA ASP A 672 -20.32 -3.28 -2.12
C ASP A 672 -19.01 -3.03 -1.35
N THR A 673 -18.62 -1.74 -1.25
CA THR A 673 -17.28 -1.35 -0.73
C THR A 673 -17.00 -1.68 0.75
N ASP A 674 -17.96 -2.20 1.52
CA ASP A 674 -17.76 -2.70 2.88
C ASP A 674 -17.65 -4.24 2.98
N ASP A 675 -17.90 -4.96 1.89
CA ASP A 675 -17.75 -6.42 1.83
C ASP A 675 -16.27 -6.85 1.70
N ASN A 676 -15.99 -8.06 2.19
CA ASN A 676 -14.63 -8.58 2.31
C ASN A 676 -14.47 -9.84 1.45
N LEU A 677 -13.88 -9.66 0.28
CA LEU A 677 -13.64 -10.74 -0.68
C LEU A 677 -12.87 -11.93 -0.09
N THR A 678 -13.37 -13.13 -0.39
CA THR A 678 -12.78 -14.41 0.01
C THR A 678 -12.76 -15.41 -1.13
N ILE A 679 -11.73 -16.26 -1.19
CA ILE A 679 -11.69 -17.37 -2.15
C ILE A 679 -12.55 -18.50 -1.59
N ILE A 680 -13.72 -18.72 -2.19
CA ILE A 680 -14.72 -19.69 -1.70
C ILE A 680 -14.61 -21.06 -2.40
N ALA A 681 -14.05 -21.11 -3.61
CA ALA A 681 -13.75 -22.35 -4.33
C ALA A 681 -12.54 -22.21 -5.26
N ILE A 682 -11.97 -23.33 -5.65
CA ILE A 682 -10.86 -23.43 -6.60
C ILE A 682 -11.08 -24.64 -7.52
N GLY A 683 -10.75 -24.48 -8.80
CA GLY A 683 -10.76 -25.55 -9.79
C GLY A 683 -9.57 -26.48 -9.65
N THR A 684 -9.62 -27.61 -10.36
CA THR A 684 -8.45 -28.49 -10.53
C THR A 684 -7.53 -27.92 -11.62
N PRO A 685 -6.21 -27.82 -11.39
CA PRO A 685 -5.25 -27.52 -12.46
C PRO A 685 -5.32 -28.53 -13.60
N ASP A 686 -5.32 -28.04 -14.85
CA ASP A 686 -5.53 -28.85 -16.06
C ASP A 686 -4.43 -29.90 -16.27
N ASN A 687 -3.19 -29.60 -15.89
CA ASN A 687 -2.00 -30.44 -16.13
C ASN A 687 -1.59 -31.27 -14.89
N SER A 688 -2.54 -31.58 -14.00
CA SER A 688 -2.33 -32.37 -12.78
C SER A 688 -1.41 -31.74 -11.71
N GLY A 689 -1.11 -30.44 -11.81
CA GLY A 689 -0.60 -29.67 -10.68
C GLY A 689 -1.59 -29.64 -9.51
N THR A 690 -1.17 -29.09 -8.37
CA THR A 690 -2.03 -28.95 -7.19
C THR A 690 -2.21 -27.50 -6.81
N ALA A 691 -3.46 -27.06 -6.63
CA ALA A 691 -3.81 -25.74 -6.15
C ALA A 691 -4.73 -25.86 -4.93
N VAL A 692 -4.45 -25.10 -3.86
CA VAL A 692 -5.21 -25.13 -2.61
C VAL A 692 -5.40 -23.73 -2.04
N ILE A 693 -6.53 -23.49 -1.35
CA ILE A 693 -6.80 -22.22 -0.68
C ILE A 693 -6.27 -22.29 0.76
N ILE A 694 -5.32 -21.43 1.11
CA ILE A 694 -4.74 -21.32 2.45
C ILE A 694 -4.65 -19.83 2.83
N ASN A 695 -5.14 -19.48 4.01
CA ASN A 695 -5.14 -18.09 4.53
C ASN A 695 -5.72 -17.02 3.58
N ASN A 696 -6.68 -17.39 2.72
CA ASN A 696 -7.29 -16.55 1.67
C ASN A 696 -6.34 -16.20 0.49
N GLN A 697 -5.26 -16.97 0.31
CA GLN A 697 -4.39 -16.99 -0.87
C GLN A 697 -4.48 -18.36 -1.56
N ILE A 698 -4.01 -18.46 -2.82
CA ILE A 698 -3.84 -19.73 -3.51
C ILE A 698 -2.40 -20.20 -3.36
N GLU A 699 -2.19 -21.39 -2.81
CA GLU A 699 -0.91 -22.10 -2.91
C GLU A 699 -0.94 -23.03 -4.14
N TYR A 700 -0.02 -22.86 -5.09
CA TYR A 700 0.13 -23.72 -6.26
C TYR A 700 1.45 -24.48 -6.23
N THR A 701 1.41 -25.79 -6.50
CA THR A 701 2.59 -26.62 -6.76
C THR A 701 2.46 -27.22 -8.17
N PRO A 702 3.47 -27.08 -9.05
CA PRO A 702 3.52 -27.79 -10.32
C PRO A 702 3.35 -29.31 -10.16
N ALA A 703 2.94 -29.97 -11.24
CA ALA A 703 3.22 -31.39 -11.37
C ALA A 703 4.75 -31.60 -11.53
N PRO A 704 5.31 -32.72 -11.04
CA PRO A 704 6.69 -33.09 -11.38
C PRO A 704 6.86 -33.22 -12.89
N ASN A 705 7.99 -32.77 -13.41
CA ASN A 705 8.36 -32.88 -14.83
C ASN A 705 7.30 -32.24 -15.78
N PHE A 706 6.65 -31.16 -15.33
CA PHE A 706 5.73 -30.35 -16.15
C PHE A 706 6.19 -28.90 -16.28
N PHE A 707 6.61 -28.55 -17.50
CA PHE A 707 6.77 -27.18 -17.96
C PHE A 707 5.72 -26.81 -19.03
N GLY A 708 5.45 -25.52 -19.18
CA GLY A 708 4.43 -25.00 -20.10
C GLY A 708 3.40 -24.11 -19.40
N VAL A 709 2.19 -24.04 -19.95
CA VAL A 709 1.10 -23.22 -19.40
C VAL A 709 0.12 -24.09 -18.63
N GLU A 710 0.00 -23.83 -17.33
CA GLU A 710 -1.06 -24.35 -16.47
C GLU A 710 -2.23 -23.35 -16.43
N THR A 711 -3.45 -23.88 -16.36
CA THR A 711 -4.67 -23.09 -16.09
C THR A 711 -5.55 -23.75 -15.04
N PHE A 712 -6.25 -22.92 -14.25
CA PHE A 712 -7.41 -23.29 -13.43
C PHE A 712 -8.24 -22.06 -13.11
N THR A 713 -9.50 -22.24 -12.75
CA THR A 713 -10.36 -21.15 -12.24
C THR A 713 -10.32 -21.07 -10.71
N TYR A 714 -10.60 -19.90 -10.15
CA TYR A 714 -11.01 -19.74 -8.75
C TYR A 714 -12.40 -19.08 -8.68
N THR A 715 -13.00 -19.09 -7.50
CA THR A 715 -14.28 -18.41 -7.25
C THR A 715 -14.11 -17.50 -6.04
N VAL A 716 -14.31 -16.21 -6.26
CA VAL A 716 -14.38 -15.19 -5.20
C VAL A 716 -15.81 -15.07 -4.69
N GLY A 717 -15.97 -14.75 -3.41
CA GLY A 717 -17.26 -14.49 -2.78
C GLY A 717 -17.16 -13.40 -1.70
N ASP A 718 -18.23 -12.62 -1.62
CA ASP A 718 -18.49 -11.50 -0.70
C ASP A 718 -18.63 -11.89 0.78
N GLY A 719 -19.17 -13.09 1.04
CA GLY A 719 -19.67 -13.54 2.34
C GLY A 719 -21.19 -13.39 2.54
N ARG A 720 -21.91 -12.78 1.60
CA ARG A 720 -23.35 -12.48 1.61
C ARG A 720 -24.15 -13.09 0.42
N ASN A 721 -23.52 -13.98 -0.36
CA ASN A 721 -24.02 -14.87 -1.43
C ASN A 721 -23.85 -14.37 -2.89
N GLY A 722 -23.18 -13.24 -3.11
CA GLY A 722 -22.53 -12.91 -4.38
C GLY A 722 -21.28 -13.77 -4.63
N SER A 723 -21.01 -14.09 -5.89
CA SER A 723 -19.78 -14.80 -6.28
C SER A 723 -19.51 -14.72 -7.78
N ASP A 724 -18.24 -14.63 -8.17
CA ASP A 724 -17.81 -14.64 -9.57
C ASP A 724 -16.53 -15.50 -9.76
N ILE A 725 -16.18 -15.78 -11.02
CA ILE A 725 -15.19 -16.80 -11.41
C ILE A 725 -14.19 -16.22 -12.41
N ALA A 726 -12.91 -16.19 -12.02
CA ALA A 726 -11.79 -15.84 -12.89
C ALA A 726 -10.76 -16.98 -13.01
N THR A 727 -9.80 -16.81 -13.91
CA THR A 727 -8.80 -17.81 -14.30
C THR A 727 -7.41 -17.43 -13.80
N VAL A 728 -6.71 -18.35 -13.14
CA VAL A 728 -5.26 -18.23 -12.92
C VAL A 728 -4.55 -18.91 -14.08
N THR A 729 -3.65 -18.19 -14.74
CA THR A 729 -2.72 -18.72 -15.74
C THR A 729 -1.31 -18.77 -15.14
N ILE A 730 -0.61 -19.90 -15.24
CA ILE A 730 0.76 -20.03 -14.71
C ILE A 730 1.70 -20.49 -15.81
N GLU A 731 2.73 -19.69 -16.11
CA GLU A 731 3.85 -20.09 -16.96
C GLU A 731 4.86 -20.85 -16.09
N VAL A 732 4.93 -22.17 -16.24
CA VAL A 732 5.87 -23.05 -15.56
C VAL A 732 7.10 -23.21 -16.44
N THR A 733 8.25 -22.72 -15.99
CA THR A 733 9.50 -22.74 -16.79
C THR A 733 10.28 -24.03 -16.58
N GLU A 734 10.91 -24.51 -17.65
CA GLU A 734 11.71 -25.75 -17.66
C GLU A 734 12.85 -25.74 -16.61
N VAL A 735 13.05 -26.89 -15.97
CA VAL A 735 14.22 -27.21 -15.14
C VAL A 735 14.82 -28.50 -15.62
N ASN A 736 16.11 -28.43 -15.88
CA ASN A 736 16.90 -29.56 -16.30
C ASN A 736 16.79 -30.74 -15.32
N ASP A 737 16.18 -31.83 -15.80
CA ASP A 737 16.14 -33.10 -15.11
C ASP A 737 17.49 -33.83 -15.20
N ALA A 738 17.52 -35.11 -14.82
CA ALA A 738 18.62 -35.99 -15.21
C ALA A 738 18.03 -37.18 -15.99
N PRO A 739 18.74 -37.65 -17.05
CA PRO A 739 18.32 -38.85 -17.76
C PRO A 739 18.27 -40.05 -16.83
N ILE A 740 17.40 -40.99 -17.14
CA ILE A 740 17.26 -42.27 -16.45
C ILE A 740 17.92 -43.34 -17.32
N ALA A 741 19.00 -43.93 -16.81
CA ALA A 741 19.71 -45.02 -17.47
C ALA A 741 19.12 -46.38 -17.06
N LEU A 742 19.02 -47.34 -17.99
CA LEU A 742 18.49 -48.69 -17.70
C LEU A 742 19.46 -49.82 -18.08
N ASP A 743 19.50 -50.87 -17.25
CA ASP A 743 20.44 -52.00 -17.45
C ASP A 743 20.14 -52.76 -18.75
N ASP A 744 21.21 -53.01 -19.52
CA ASP A 744 21.20 -53.70 -20.82
C ASP A 744 21.61 -55.16 -20.72
N ASN A 745 21.14 -55.96 -21.68
CA ASN A 745 21.47 -57.37 -21.80
C ASN A 745 21.67 -57.76 -23.27
N GLU A 746 22.80 -58.43 -23.55
CA GLU A 746 23.12 -58.97 -24.87
C GLU A 746 23.68 -60.40 -24.78
N THR A 747 23.75 -61.09 -25.91
CA THR A 747 24.35 -62.43 -26.00
C THR A 747 25.21 -62.54 -27.26
N ILE A 748 26.48 -62.88 -27.06
CA ILE A 748 27.54 -62.79 -28.07
C ILE A 748 28.39 -64.06 -27.99
N GLU A 749 28.76 -64.66 -29.13
CA GLU A 749 29.64 -65.83 -29.16
C GLU A 749 31.10 -65.42 -28.83
N GLU A 750 31.88 -66.25 -28.15
CA GLU A 750 33.32 -65.98 -27.96
C GLU A 750 34.10 -65.97 -29.29
N ASP A 751 35.26 -65.31 -29.29
CA ASP A 751 36.11 -65.02 -30.46
C ASP A 751 35.41 -64.40 -31.70
N SER A 752 34.23 -63.83 -31.50
CA SER A 752 33.51 -63.06 -32.51
C SER A 752 34.19 -61.71 -32.83
N GLU A 753 33.95 -61.21 -34.06
CA GLU A 753 34.29 -59.83 -34.42
C GLU A 753 33.46 -58.83 -33.59
N THR A 754 34.02 -57.63 -33.36
CA THR A 754 33.41 -56.55 -32.58
C THR A 754 31.92 -56.31 -32.91
N VAL A 755 31.07 -56.42 -31.90
CA VAL A 755 29.62 -56.22 -31.96
C VAL A 755 29.26 -54.83 -31.43
N GLN A 756 28.24 -54.19 -32.01
CA GLN A 756 27.75 -52.89 -31.59
C GLN A 756 26.47 -53.01 -30.77
N ILE A 757 26.43 -52.36 -29.60
CA ILE A 757 25.37 -52.42 -28.60
C ILE A 757 24.70 -51.04 -28.47
N ASN A 758 23.37 -51.02 -28.52
CA ASN A 758 22.53 -49.83 -28.45
C ASN A 758 21.99 -49.57 -27.03
N VAL A 759 22.86 -49.17 -26.11
CA VAL A 759 22.49 -48.86 -24.71
C VAL A 759 21.61 -47.62 -24.51
N LEU A 760 21.05 -47.04 -25.58
CA LEU A 760 20.19 -45.86 -25.53
C LEU A 760 18.76 -46.14 -26.04
N ASP A 761 18.46 -47.39 -26.41
CA ASP A 761 17.13 -47.79 -26.92
C ASP A 761 16.10 -48.02 -25.78
N ASN A 762 16.56 -48.06 -24.53
CA ASN A 762 15.82 -48.22 -23.27
C ASN A 762 15.87 -46.97 -22.36
N ASP A 763 16.95 -46.19 -22.43
CA ASP A 763 17.13 -44.93 -21.71
C ASP A 763 16.07 -43.87 -22.03
N SER A 764 15.89 -42.92 -21.11
CA SER A 764 14.92 -41.83 -21.28
C SER A 764 15.34 -40.54 -20.57
N ASP A 765 14.81 -39.42 -21.04
CA ASP A 765 14.82 -38.15 -20.32
C ASP A 765 13.39 -37.62 -20.16
N ALA A 766 13.18 -36.74 -19.19
CA ALA A 766 11.94 -35.98 -19.03
C ALA A 766 11.94 -34.71 -19.89
N ASP A 767 13.11 -34.07 -20.05
CA ASP A 767 13.30 -32.87 -20.87
C ASP A 767 13.01 -33.15 -22.37
N THR A 768 11.86 -32.68 -22.87
CA THR A 768 11.44 -33.02 -24.25
C THR A 768 12.26 -32.27 -25.30
N GLY A 769 13.23 -32.96 -25.91
CA GLY A 769 14.06 -32.43 -26.99
C GLY A 769 15.56 -32.51 -26.73
N ASP A 770 15.96 -32.87 -25.52
CA ASP A 770 17.35 -33.20 -25.21
C ASP A 770 17.80 -34.47 -25.94
N THR A 771 19.12 -34.64 -26.03
CA THR A 771 19.73 -35.68 -26.88
C THR A 771 20.74 -36.47 -26.06
N LEU A 772 20.32 -37.67 -25.65
CA LEU A 772 21.12 -38.56 -24.82
C LEU A 772 22.45 -38.94 -25.49
N VAL A 773 23.55 -38.71 -24.76
CA VAL A 773 24.91 -39.02 -25.20
C VAL A 773 25.67 -39.84 -24.16
N ILE A 774 26.34 -40.89 -24.62
CA ILE A 774 27.24 -41.70 -23.78
C ILE A 774 28.52 -40.89 -23.54
N THR A 775 28.82 -40.62 -22.27
CA THR A 775 29.96 -39.78 -21.86
C THR A 775 31.11 -40.57 -21.26
N ALA A 776 30.83 -41.74 -20.68
CA ALA A 776 31.83 -42.66 -20.14
C ALA A 776 31.39 -44.11 -20.30
N ILE A 777 32.37 -45.01 -20.33
CA ILE A 777 32.22 -46.46 -20.24
C ILE A 777 33.19 -46.94 -19.16
N GLY A 778 32.74 -47.88 -18.33
CA GLY A 778 33.54 -48.51 -17.29
C GLY A 778 34.57 -49.50 -17.85
N THR A 779 35.30 -50.15 -16.94
CA THR A 779 36.07 -51.35 -17.30
C THR A 779 35.14 -52.56 -17.33
N THR A 780 35.41 -53.45 -18.27
CA THR A 780 35.01 -54.86 -18.24
C THR A 780 35.65 -55.59 -17.05
N ASP A 781 34.96 -56.60 -16.51
CA ASP A 781 35.42 -57.36 -15.34
C ASP A 781 36.24 -58.61 -15.72
N ASN A 782 36.01 -59.19 -16.91
CA ASN A 782 36.66 -60.42 -17.39
C ASN A 782 37.67 -60.19 -18.53
N GLY A 783 37.78 -58.97 -19.04
CA GLY A 783 38.87 -58.55 -19.92
C GLY A 783 38.50 -58.42 -21.41
N GLY A 784 37.21 -58.48 -21.77
CA GLY A 784 36.76 -58.00 -23.08
C GLY A 784 37.01 -56.49 -23.24
N THR A 785 36.72 -55.92 -24.41
CA THR A 785 36.91 -54.47 -24.64
C THR A 785 35.64 -53.79 -25.11
N ALA A 786 35.10 -52.88 -24.29
CA ALA A 786 34.02 -51.96 -24.64
C ALA A 786 34.59 -50.58 -25.01
N VAL A 787 34.16 -50.00 -26.13
CA VAL A 787 34.67 -48.72 -26.66
C VAL A 787 33.51 -47.87 -27.21
N LEU A 788 33.51 -46.57 -26.91
CA LEU A 788 32.52 -45.63 -27.42
C LEU A 788 32.79 -45.29 -28.89
N ASN A 789 31.83 -45.59 -29.77
CA ASN A 789 31.89 -45.25 -31.19
C ASN A 789 30.54 -44.66 -31.66
N ASN A 790 30.56 -43.43 -32.18
CA ASN A 790 29.37 -42.73 -32.72
C ASN A 790 28.10 -42.75 -31.83
N ASN A 791 28.27 -42.65 -30.51
CA ASN A 791 27.19 -42.72 -29.50
C ASN A 791 26.58 -44.11 -29.27
N GLN A 792 27.30 -45.17 -29.65
CA GLN A 792 26.98 -46.58 -29.38
C GLN A 792 28.21 -47.26 -28.76
N ILE A 793 28.03 -48.46 -28.18
CA ILE A 793 29.14 -49.20 -27.56
C ILE A 793 29.58 -50.34 -28.47
N ASP A 794 30.79 -50.25 -29.01
CA ASP A 794 31.45 -51.34 -29.72
C ASP A 794 32.13 -52.24 -28.68
N TYR A 795 31.62 -53.46 -28.50
CA TYR A 795 32.16 -54.48 -27.59
C TYR A 795 32.86 -55.61 -28.36
N THR A 796 33.96 -56.12 -27.83
CA THR A 796 34.63 -57.35 -28.31
C THR A 796 34.88 -58.27 -27.12
N PRO A 797 34.57 -59.59 -27.21
CA PRO A 797 34.94 -60.56 -26.18
C PRO A 797 36.44 -60.60 -25.89
N ALA A 798 36.82 -61.16 -24.75
CA ALA A 798 38.18 -61.66 -24.57
C ALA A 798 38.31 -63.00 -25.33
N PRO A 799 39.46 -63.30 -25.98
CA PRO A 799 39.67 -64.58 -26.63
C PRO A 799 39.54 -65.75 -25.65
N ASN A 800 38.85 -66.82 -26.06
CA ASN A 800 38.52 -68.02 -25.30
C ASN A 800 38.03 -67.69 -23.87
N PHE A 801 37.10 -66.74 -23.77
CA PHE A 801 36.30 -66.45 -22.59
C PHE A 801 34.80 -66.59 -22.89
N PHE A 802 34.17 -67.59 -22.26
CA PHE A 802 32.73 -67.74 -22.16
C PHE A 802 32.23 -67.49 -20.72
N GLY A 803 30.99 -67.03 -20.61
CA GLY A 803 30.33 -66.66 -19.36
C GLY A 803 29.88 -65.20 -19.32
N SER A 804 29.39 -64.76 -18.17
CA SER A 804 28.85 -63.40 -18.02
C SER A 804 29.95 -62.36 -17.83
N GLU A 805 29.99 -61.39 -18.74
CA GLU A 805 30.78 -60.16 -18.67
C GLU A 805 29.91 -58.97 -18.24
N THR A 806 30.47 -58.06 -17.46
CA THR A 806 29.79 -56.83 -17.02
C THR A 806 30.67 -55.60 -17.20
N PHE A 807 30.04 -54.47 -17.57
CA PHE A 807 30.62 -53.12 -17.48
C PHE A 807 29.50 -52.09 -17.34
N THR A 808 29.81 -50.88 -16.88
CA THR A 808 28.83 -49.77 -16.82
C THR A 808 29.00 -48.77 -17.95
N TYR A 809 27.98 -47.97 -18.23
CA TYR A 809 28.06 -46.77 -19.08
C TYR A 809 27.38 -45.60 -18.40
N THR A 810 27.78 -44.37 -18.76
CA THR A 810 27.20 -43.13 -18.22
C THR A 810 26.59 -42.32 -19.36
N VAL A 811 25.27 -42.16 -19.33
CA VAL A 811 24.52 -41.29 -20.24
C VAL A 811 24.45 -39.87 -19.69
N SER A 812 24.28 -38.87 -20.57
CA SER A 812 24.05 -37.47 -20.21
C SER A 812 23.16 -36.79 -21.26
N ASP A 813 22.39 -35.81 -20.80
CA ASP A 813 21.60 -34.84 -21.56
C ASP A 813 22.44 -33.86 -22.41
N GLY A 814 23.72 -33.65 -22.05
CA GLY A 814 24.56 -32.56 -22.53
C GLY A 814 24.38 -31.21 -21.80
N ARG A 815 23.51 -31.15 -20.78
CA ARG A 815 23.11 -29.97 -20.00
C ARG A 815 23.39 -30.10 -18.48
N ASN A 816 24.12 -31.15 -18.07
CA ASN A 816 24.71 -31.47 -16.75
C ASN A 816 23.94 -32.51 -15.90
N GLY A 817 22.84 -33.06 -16.39
CA GLY A 817 22.27 -34.32 -15.93
C GLY A 817 23.10 -35.52 -16.43
N SER A 818 23.17 -36.58 -15.62
CA SER A 818 23.80 -37.84 -16.01
C SER A 818 23.41 -38.97 -15.06
N ASP A 819 23.19 -40.17 -15.61
CA ASP A 819 22.95 -41.40 -14.85
C ASP A 819 23.82 -42.55 -15.39
N THR A 820 23.82 -43.71 -14.73
CA THR A 820 24.75 -44.81 -15.02
C THR A 820 24.13 -46.18 -14.79
N ALA A 821 24.01 -46.96 -15.86
CA ALA A 821 23.50 -48.32 -15.85
C ALA A 821 24.58 -49.35 -16.28
N THR A 822 24.20 -50.62 -16.26
CA THR A 822 25.08 -51.78 -16.47
C THR A 822 24.74 -52.49 -17.78
N VAL A 823 25.73 -52.78 -18.61
CA VAL A 823 25.59 -53.77 -19.69
C VAL A 823 26.02 -55.13 -19.14
N THR A 824 25.14 -56.12 -19.27
CA THR A 824 25.46 -57.53 -19.01
C THR A 824 25.53 -58.27 -20.34
N ILE A 825 26.64 -58.95 -20.62
CA ILE A 825 26.81 -59.75 -21.83
C ILE A 825 26.98 -61.20 -21.40
N GLU A 826 26.07 -62.08 -21.84
CA GLU A 826 26.30 -63.53 -21.75
C GLU A 826 27.16 -63.92 -22.95
N VAL A 827 28.44 -64.22 -22.71
CA VAL A 827 29.34 -64.70 -23.77
C VAL A 827 29.18 -66.21 -23.90
N THR A 828 28.75 -66.69 -25.06
CA THR A 828 28.46 -68.11 -25.31
C THR A 828 29.67 -68.83 -25.90
N ALA A 829 29.84 -70.09 -25.50
CA ALA A 829 31.03 -70.86 -25.82
C ALA A 829 31.08 -71.33 -27.27
N VAL A 830 32.25 -71.24 -27.90
CA VAL A 830 32.50 -71.63 -29.29
C VAL A 830 33.63 -72.65 -29.32
N ASN A 831 33.37 -73.77 -29.99
CA ASN A 831 34.35 -74.86 -30.09
C ASN A 831 35.62 -74.38 -30.80
N ASP A 832 36.74 -74.47 -30.09
CA ASP A 832 38.06 -74.09 -30.56
C ASP A 832 38.69 -75.22 -31.42
N VAL A 833 40.02 -75.28 -31.52
CA VAL A 833 40.71 -76.46 -32.06
C VAL A 833 41.76 -77.00 -31.08
N PRO A 834 41.87 -78.33 -30.90
CA PRO A 834 42.91 -78.93 -30.07
C PRO A 834 44.30 -78.60 -30.60
N THR A 835 45.27 -78.47 -29.69
CA THR A 835 46.68 -78.30 -30.05
C THR A 835 47.42 -79.63 -29.96
N ALA A 836 47.95 -80.11 -31.09
CA ALA A 836 48.76 -81.32 -31.14
C ALA A 836 50.25 -81.00 -30.89
N ASN A 837 50.95 -81.82 -30.11
CA ASN A 837 52.36 -81.60 -29.77
C ASN A 837 53.27 -82.77 -30.19
N ASP A 838 54.45 -82.47 -30.74
CA ASP A 838 55.38 -83.50 -31.25
C ASP A 838 55.87 -84.47 -30.15
N ASP A 839 55.75 -85.77 -30.43
CA ASP A 839 56.20 -86.88 -29.59
C ASP A 839 57.62 -87.35 -29.92
N SER A 840 58.29 -87.92 -28.92
CA SER A 840 59.50 -88.71 -29.15
C SER A 840 59.62 -89.89 -28.20
N GLU A 841 59.84 -91.09 -28.74
CA GLU A 841 60.02 -92.32 -27.96
C GLU A 841 61.17 -93.20 -28.46
N THR A 842 61.61 -94.14 -27.63
CA THR A 842 62.78 -94.98 -27.92
C THR A 842 62.54 -96.47 -27.62
N ALA A 843 63.05 -97.35 -28.48
CA ALA A 843 62.87 -98.80 -28.34
C ALA A 843 64.06 -99.60 -28.90
N SER A 844 64.21 -100.85 -28.44
CA SER A 844 65.13 -101.79 -29.08
C SER A 844 64.52 -102.36 -30.36
N GLU A 845 65.33 -102.76 -31.34
CA GLU A 845 64.85 -103.51 -32.52
C GLU A 845 64.14 -104.82 -32.14
N GLU A 846 64.42 -105.37 -30.95
CA GLU A 846 63.78 -106.57 -30.38
C GLU A 846 62.55 -106.25 -29.50
N SER A 847 62.16 -104.98 -29.31
CA SER A 847 61.03 -104.60 -28.43
C SER A 847 59.65 -105.06 -28.94
N GLY A 848 59.51 -105.41 -30.21
CA GLY A 848 58.24 -105.83 -30.80
C GLY A 848 57.27 -104.66 -31.02
N THR A 849 56.02 -104.84 -30.59
CA THR A 849 54.99 -103.78 -30.61
C THR A 849 55.01 -103.02 -29.29
N ILE A 850 55.12 -101.69 -29.36
CA ILE A 850 55.05 -100.77 -28.23
C ILE A 850 53.77 -99.93 -28.31
N GLN A 851 53.32 -99.39 -27.18
CA GLN A 851 52.21 -98.43 -27.10
C GLN A 851 52.79 -97.04 -26.80
N ILE A 852 52.30 -96.02 -27.51
CA ILE A 852 52.71 -94.61 -27.40
C ILE A 852 51.45 -93.80 -27.05
N ASP A 853 51.56 -92.98 -26.01
CA ASP A 853 50.45 -92.23 -25.39
C ASP A 853 50.44 -90.77 -25.87
N VAL A 854 50.28 -90.59 -27.19
CA VAL A 854 50.41 -89.30 -27.92
C VAL A 854 49.42 -88.20 -27.52
N LEU A 855 48.53 -88.47 -26.56
CA LEU A 855 47.58 -87.51 -26.01
C LEU A 855 47.99 -87.01 -24.62
N ALA A 856 49.18 -87.40 -24.13
CA ALA A 856 49.69 -87.02 -22.81
C ALA A 856 50.32 -85.60 -22.76
N ASN A 857 50.52 -85.00 -23.94
CA ASN A 857 51.10 -83.69 -24.23
C ASN A 857 50.18 -82.82 -25.11
N ASP A 858 49.09 -83.37 -25.63
CA ASP A 858 48.06 -82.62 -26.35
C ASP A 858 47.13 -81.92 -25.36
N GLU A 859 46.72 -80.69 -25.68
CA GLU A 859 45.83 -79.87 -24.86
C GLU A 859 44.72 -79.28 -25.72
N ASP A 860 43.52 -79.19 -25.14
CA ASP A 860 42.43 -78.36 -25.65
C ASP A 860 42.15 -77.22 -24.68
N ILE A 861 41.62 -76.11 -25.20
CA ILE A 861 41.17 -74.99 -24.39
C ILE A 861 39.69 -75.15 -23.97
N ASP A 862 38.92 -75.95 -24.72
CA ASP A 862 37.56 -76.35 -24.38
C ASP A 862 37.52 -77.27 -23.13
N VAL A 863 37.16 -76.68 -21.98
CA VAL A 863 37.23 -77.36 -20.67
C VAL A 863 36.11 -78.38 -20.48
N GLY A 864 36.28 -79.55 -21.09
CA GLY A 864 35.37 -80.69 -20.97
C GLY A 864 35.51 -81.71 -22.08
N ASP A 865 36.15 -81.34 -23.18
CA ASP A 865 36.29 -82.17 -24.37
C ASP A 865 37.28 -83.33 -24.18
N VAL A 866 37.13 -84.35 -25.01
CA VAL A 866 37.75 -85.66 -24.83
C VAL A 866 38.56 -85.99 -26.07
N LEU A 867 39.83 -85.57 -26.04
CA LEU A 867 40.76 -85.76 -27.15
C LEU A 867 40.85 -87.22 -27.59
N THR A 868 40.74 -87.43 -28.90
CA THR A 868 40.84 -88.72 -29.55
C THR A 868 41.77 -88.69 -30.74
N ILE A 869 42.44 -89.81 -31.02
CA ILE A 869 43.23 -89.96 -32.23
C ILE A 869 42.29 -90.33 -33.39
N ASP A 870 42.02 -89.40 -34.31
CA ASP A 870 41.22 -89.66 -35.52
C ASP A 870 42.02 -90.47 -36.53
N SER A 871 43.29 -90.10 -36.75
CA SER A 871 44.11 -90.66 -37.81
C SER A 871 45.57 -90.88 -37.40
N VAL A 872 46.21 -91.88 -37.99
CA VAL A 872 47.66 -92.09 -37.92
C VAL A 872 48.18 -92.43 -39.32
N SER A 873 49.31 -91.83 -39.69
CA SER A 873 49.97 -92.09 -40.97
C SER A 873 50.86 -93.34 -40.92
N ALA A 874 51.28 -93.83 -42.09
CA ALA A 874 52.18 -94.97 -42.17
C ALA A 874 53.64 -94.55 -41.90
N PRO A 875 54.40 -95.26 -41.04
CA PRO A 875 55.81 -94.95 -40.78
C PRO A 875 56.70 -94.92 -42.03
N ASP A 876 57.52 -93.88 -42.15
CA ASP A 876 58.30 -93.53 -43.35
C ASP A 876 59.23 -94.65 -43.84
N ASN A 877 59.82 -95.42 -42.92
CA ASN A 877 60.78 -96.49 -43.20
C ASN A 877 60.12 -97.89 -43.23
N GLY A 878 58.79 -97.96 -43.19
CA GLY A 878 58.02 -99.17 -43.42
C GLY A 878 57.75 -100.02 -42.17
N GLY A 879 57.84 -99.42 -40.98
CA GLY A 879 57.17 -99.97 -39.79
C GLY A 879 55.65 -99.94 -39.90
N THR A 880 54.95 -100.25 -38.82
CA THR A 880 53.48 -100.11 -38.73
C THR A 880 53.09 -99.33 -37.48
N ALA A 881 52.31 -98.27 -37.65
CA ALA A 881 51.59 -97.57 -36.59
C ALA A 881 50.09 -97.78 -36.79
N VAL A 882 49.35 -98.10 -35.73
CA VAL A 882 47.89 -98.26 -35.74
C VAL A 882 47.27 -97.71 -34.45
N ILE A 883 46.07 -97.15 -34.53
CA ILE A 883 45.34 -96.68 -33.34
C ILE A 883 44.66 -97.87 -32.66
N ASN A 884 44.90 -98.06 -31.36
CA ASN A 884 44.22 -99.06 -30.53
C ASN A 884 43.90 -98.45 -29.15
N ASN A 885 42.63 -98.50 -28.73
CA ASN A 885 42.14 -97.94 -27.45
C ASN A 885 42.58 -96.49 -27.17
N ASN A 886 42.60 -95.63 -28.19
CA ASN A 886 43.04 -94.22 -28.14
C ASN A 886 44.55 -94.00 -27.86
N GLN A 887 45.38 -95.00 -28.13
CA GLN A 887 46.85 -94.92 -28.15
C GLN A 887 47.39 -95.44 -29.49
N ILE A 888 48.65 -95.14 -29.81
CA ILE A 888 49.30 -95.65 -31.02
C ILE A 888 50.11 -96.91 -30.70
N GLU A 889 49.75 -98.03 -31.31
CA GLU A 889 50.56 -99.24 -31.34
C GLU A 889 51.55 -99.17 -32.51
N TYR A 890 52.82 -98.93 -32.20
CA TYR A 890 53.92 -98.88 -33.16
C TYR A 890 54.72 -100.19 -33.14
N THR A 891 55.16 -100.65 -34.32
CA THR A 891 56.09 -101.78 -34.49
C THR A 891 57.11 -101.43 -35.56
N ALA A 892 58.39 -101.55 -35.24
CA ALA A 892 59.48 -101.28 -36.19
C ALA A 892 59.54 -102.33 -37.32
N ALA A 893 60.04 -101.93 -38.49
CA ALA A 893 60.36 -102.86 -39.56
C ALA A 893 61.48 -103.83 -39.11
N THR A 894 61.40 -105.10 -39.53
CA THR A 894 62.34 -106.15 -39.06
C THR A 894 63.79 -105.83 -39.44
N GLY A 895 64.64 -105.60 -38.44
CA GLY A 895 66.05 -105.22 -38.62
C GLY A 895 66.25 -103.74 -39.00
N PHE A 896 65.29 -102.87 -38.67
CA PHE A 896 65.44 -101.42 -38.77
C PHE A 896 66.07 -100.85 -37.49
N VAL A 897 67.14 -100.08 -37.68
CA VAL A 897 67.86 -99.35 -36.62
C VAL A 897 68.10 -97.93 -37.13
N GLY A 898 67.72 -96.92 -36.34
CA GLY A 898 67.71 -95.52 -36.73
C GLY A 898 66.46 -94.78 -36.27
N THR A 899 66.23 -93.60 -36.84
CA THR A 899 65.05 -92.77 -36.55
C THR A 899 63.95 -93.04 -37.57
N GLU A 900 62.75 -93.36 -37.08
CA GLU A 900 61.51 -93.53 -37.83
C GLU A 900 60.54 -92.40 -37.49
N THR A 901 59.70 -91.99 -38.45
CA THR A 901 58.74 -90.89 -38.29
C THR A 901 57.38 -91.22 -38.87
N PHE A 902 56.33 -90.68 -38.23
CA PHE A 902 54.95 -90.64 -38.73
C PHE A 902 54.18 -89.53 -38.00
N THR A 903 53.18 -88.94 -38.65
CA THR A 903 52.24 -88.02 -37.99
C THR A 903 50.98 -88.72 -37.51
N TYR A 904 50.31 -88.14 -36.51
CA TYR A 904 48.96 -88.48 -36.06
C TYR A 904 48.07 -87.24 -36.05
N THR A 905 46.76 -87.43 -36.05
CA THR A 905 45.76 -86.36 -35.99
C THR A 905 44.92 -86.53 -34.73
N VAL A 906 44.90 -85.51 -33.87
CA VAL A 906 44.01 -85.42 -32.71
C VAL A 906 42.71 -84.72 -33.12
N SER A 907 41.59 -85.05 -32.47
CA SER A 907 40.31 -84.36 -32.58
C SER A 907 39.55 -84.38 -31.25
N ASP A 908 38.86 -83.28 -30.98
CA ASP A 908 37.95 -83.04 -29.85
C ASP A 908 36.71 -83.96 -29.86
N GLY A 909 36.28 -84.41 -31.03
CA GLY A 909 35.03 -85.13 -31.29
C GLY A 909 33.83 -84.24 -31.64
N ASN A 910 34.01 -82.92 -31.66
CA ASN A 910 32.98 -81.91 -31.92
C ASN A 910 33.17 -81.18 -33.26
N GLY A 911 34.41 -80.97 -33.72
CA GLY A 911 34.70 -80.43 -35.06
C GLY A 911 36.14 -80.00 -35.34
N GLY A 912 36.94 -79.74 -34.31
CA GLY A 912 38.34 -79.37 -34.39
C GLY A 912 39.28 -80.57 -34.56
N SER A 913 40.45 -80.30 -35.16
CA SER A 913 41.52 -81.30 -35.30
C SER A 913 42.86 -80.65 -35.65
N ASP A 914 43.95 -81.14 -35.06
CA ASP A 914 45.33 -80.74 -35.37
C ASP A 914 46.23 -81.97 -35.57
N THR A 915 47.49 -81.80 -36.01
CA THR A 915 48.36 -82.91 -36.45
C THR A 915 49.84 -82.67 -36.13
N ALA A 916 50.38 -83.52 -35.26
CA ALA A 916 51.78 -83.50 -34.82
C ALA A 916 52.57 -84.74 -35.26
N LEU A 917 53.89 -84.73 -35.01
CA LEU A 917 54.86 -85.74 -35.44
C LEU A 917 55.30 -86.64 -34.28
N VAL A 918 55.25 -87.96 -34.47
CA VAL A 918 55.90 -88.94 -33.60
C VAL A 918 57.28 -89.29 -34.15
N THR A 919 58.32 -89.12 -33.31
CA THR A 919 59.71 -89.46 -33.64
C THR A 919 60.19 -90.68 -32.85
N MET A 920 60.32 -91.83 -33.51
CA MET A 920 60.79 -93.07 -32.91
C MET A 920 62.29 -93.27 -33.13
N THR A 921 63.07 -93.52 -32.07
CA THR A 921 64.49 -93.93 -32.20
C THR A 921 64.68 -95.40 -31.82
N ILE A 922 65.07 -96.21 -32.82
CA ILE A 922 65.24 -97.66 -32.69
C ILE A 922 66.73 -98.01 -32.61
N TYR A 923 67.14 -98.76 -31.58
CA TYR A 923 68.54 -99.08 -31.28
C TYR A 923 68.80 -100.58 -31.07
N VAL A 924 70.08 -100.98 -31.08
CA VAL A 924 70.53 -102.36 -30.82
C VAL A 924 70.85 -102.52 -29.35
N SER A 925 70.22 -103.50 -28.67
CA SER A 925 70.51 -103.83 -27.27
C SER A 925 71.43 -105.05 -27.14
N HIS A 926 72.64 -104.85 -26.62
CA HIS A 926 73.56 -105.93 -26.22
C HIS A 926 73.31 -106.34 -24.76
N SER A 927 73.77 -107.53 -24.37
CA SER A 927 73.70 -108.03 -22.99
C SER A 927 75.12 -108.20 -22.43
N ASN A 928 75.43 -107.46 -21.37
CA ASN A 928 76.77 -107.37 -20.80
C ASN A 928 77.38 -108.73 -20.39
N ALA A 929 78.69 -108.87 -20.55
CA ALA A 929 79.49 -110.05 -20.23
C ALA A 929 80.64 -109.72 -19.27
N ALA A 930 81.11 -110.70 -18.51
CA ALA A 930 82.15 -110.46 -17.52
C ALA A 930 83.55 -110.21 -18.14
N PRO A 931 84.36 -109.31 -17.56
CA PRO A 931 85.71 -109.00 -18.04
C PRO A 931 86.71 -110.13 -17.75
N ASN A 932 87.85 -110.14 -18.47
CA ASN A 932 88.93 -111.12 -18.31
C ASN A 932 90.16 -110.47 -17.64
N ALA A 933 90.58 -110.99 -16.49
CA ALA A 933 91.75 -110.49 -15.75
C ALA A 933 93.03 -111.31 -16.02
N HIS A 934 94.18 -110.63 -16.10
CA HIS A 934 95.46 -111.24 -16.48
C HIS A 934 96.63 -110.86 -15.54
N ASN A 935 97.52 -111.83 -15.27
CA ASN A 935 98.53 -111.74 -14.20
C ASN A 935 99.78 -110.91 -14.57
N ASP A 936 100.19 -110.00 -13.68
CA ASP A 936 101.43 -109.22 -13.77
C ASP A 936 102.68 -109.89 -13.16
N SER A 937 103.86 -109.43 -13.59
CA SER A 937 105.15 -109.77 -12.97
C SER A 937 106.22 -108.65 -13.02
N PRO A 938 106.11 -107.60 -12.17
CA PRO A 938 107.07 -106.48 -12.10
C PRO A 938 108.32 -106.78 -11.25
N GLU A 939 109.34 -105.92 -11.35
CA GLU A 939 110.58 -105.98 -10.55
C GLU A 939 110.93 -104.59 -9.99
N THR A 940 111.47 -104.53 -8.77
CA THR A 940 111.97 -103.30 -8.12
C THR A 940 113.21 -103.57 -7.26
N LEU A 941 113.85 -102.52 -6.74
CA LEU A 941 114.90 -102.63 -5.72
C LEU A 941 114.29 -102.64 -4.31
N GLU A 942 115.00 -103.15 -3.31
CA GLU A 942 114.62 -102.94 -1.91
C GLU A 942 114.59 -101.44 -1.56
N ASP A 943 113.81 -101.10 -0.53
CA ASP A 943 113.39 -99.73 -0.16
C ASP A 943 112.66 -98.91 -1.26
N SER A 944 112.49 -99.46 -2.48
CA SER A 944 112.08 -98.69 -3.66
C SER A 944 110.64 -99.02 -4.11
N PRO A 945 109.68 -98.09 -3.97
CA PRO A 945 108.30 -98.30 -4.42
C PRO A 945 108.15 -98.21 -5.94
N ILE A 946 107.21 -98.99 -6.48
CA ILE A 946 106.89 -99.06 -7.91
C ILE A 946 105.39 -98.82 -8.16
N ILE A 947 105.05 -98.30 -9.34
CA ILE A 947 103.68 -98.18 -9.85
C ILE A 947 103.50 -99.19 -10.98
N ILE A 948 102.37 -99.91 -10.98
CA ILE A 948 102.10 -101.04 -11.85
C ILE A 948 100.78 -100.76 -12.58
N ASP A 949 100.83 -100.73 -13.91
CA ASP A 949 99.71 -100.41 -14.80
C ASP A 949 98.89 -101.70 -15.12
N VAL A 950 98.35 -102.37 -14.10
CA VAL A 950 97.82 -103.75 -14.18
C VAL A 950 96.71 -103.97 -15.23
N LEU A 951 95.92 -102.94 -15.54
CA LEU A 951 94.84 -103.03 -16.55
C LEU A 951 95.35 -103.05 -18.01
N ASN A 952 96.65 -102.89 -18.27
CA ASN A 952 97.20 -102.85 -19.64
C ASN A 952 97.09 -104.18 -20.41
N ASN A 953 96.77 -105.27 -19.72
CA ASN A 953 96.67 -106.61 -20.26
C ASN A 953 95.32 -107.29 -19.98
N ASP A 954 94.38 -106.60 -19.35
CA ASP A 954 93.00 -107.08 -19.13
C ASP A 954 92.13 -106.66 -20.33
N ASP A 955 91.08 -107.43 -20.64
CA ASP A 955 90.11 -107.06 -21.68
C ASP A 955 88.66 -107.36 -21.29
N ASP A 956 87.73 -106.80 -22.06
CA ASP A 956 86.29 -106.97 -21.92
C ASP A 956 85.67 -107.51 -23.22
N PRO A 957 84.75 -108.50 -23.18
CA PRO A 957 84.18 -109.09 -24.40
C PRO A 957 83.33 -108.15 -25.24
N ASP A 958 82.58 -107.25 -24.61
CA ASP A 958 81.65 -106.32 -25.27
C ASP A 958 82.25 -104.90 -25.40
N GLY A 959 83.32 -104.62 -24.65
CA GLY A 959 84.18 -103.44 -24.76
C GLY A 959 84.03 -102.43 -23.63
N ASP A 960 83.46 -102.83 -22.49
CA ASP A 960 83.17 -101.94 -21.37
C ASP A 960 84.42 -101.51 -20.57
N SER A 961 84.25 -100.46 -19.77
CA SER A 961 85.38 -99.69 -19.20
C SER A 961 85.90 -100.25 -17.89
N LEU A 962 86.93 -101.09 -17.98
CA LEU A 962 87.58 -101.76 -16.85
C LEU A 962 88.08 -100.82 -15.74
N SER A 963 87.84 -101.21 -14.48
CA SER A 963 88.25 -100.49 -13.27
C SER A 963 88.77 -101.44 -12.18
N ILE A 964 89.76 -100.98 -11.39
CA ILE A 964 90.29 -101.78 -10.26
C ILE A 964 89.41 -101.54 -9.03
N LEU A 965 88.71 -102.57 -8.59
CA LEU A 965 87.77 -102.52 -7.46
C LEU A 965 88.43 -102.85 -6.11
N SER A 966 89.41 -103.77 -6.10
CA SER A 966 90.08 -104.20 -4.87
C SER A 966 91.53 -104.62 -5.11
N VAL A 967 92.35 -104.57 -4.06
CA VAL A 967 93.71 -105.12 -4.00
C VAL A 967 93.92 -105.80 -2.65
N SER A 968 94.59 -106.96 -2.63
CA SER A 968 94.98 -107.62 -1.38
C SER A 968 96.27 -107.02 -0.82
N ASN A 969 96.46 -107.13 0.51
CA ASN A 969 97.77 -106.84 1.09
C ASN A 969 98.78 -107.95 0.68
N PRO A 970 100.00 -107.59 0.26
CA PRO A 970 101.10 -108.52 0.08
C PRO A 970 101.75 -108.88 1.44
N VAL A 971 102.80 -109.70 1.45
CA VAL A 971 103.38 -110.28 2.68
C VAL A 971 104.58 -109.48 3.21
N HIS A 972 105.33 -108.83 2.32
CA HIS A 972 106.59 -108.14 2.62
C HIS A 972 106.61 -106.71 2.07
N GLY A 973 105.48 -106.02 2.21
CA GLY A 973 105.28 -104.65 1.76
C GLY A 973 103.82 -104.23 1.82
N THR A 974 103.45 -103.24 1.01
CA THR A 974 102.08 -102.73 0.89
C THR A 974 101.69 -102.51 -0.57
N ALA A 975 100.46 -102.87 -0.94
CA ALA A 975 99.87 -102.61 -2.25
C ALA A 975 98.62 -101.72 -2.10
N VAL A 976 98.52 -100.65 -2.90
CA VAL A 976 97.44 -99.65 -2.80
C VAL A 976 97.00 -99.20 -4.19
N ILE A 977 95.68 -99.18 -4.45
CA ILE A 977 95.11 -98.66 -5.69
C ILE A 977 95.36 -97.16 -5.81
N GLN A 978 95.83 -96.70 -6.97
CA GLN A 978 96.12 -95.31 -7.30
C GLN A 978 95.50 -94.94 -8.67
N GLY A 979 94.16 -94.89 -8.72
CA GLY A 979 93.41 -94.79 -9.97
C GLY A 979 93.37 -96.15 -10.68
N SER A 980 93.54 -96.18 -11.99
CA SER A 980 93.60 -97.39 -12.83
C SER A 980 94.87 -98.24 -12.65
N ARG A 981 95.56 -98.11 -11.51
CA ARG A 981 96.93 -98.61 -11.27
C ARG A 981 97.14 -99.02 -9.83
N ILE A 982 98.19 -99.79 -9.55
CA ILE A 982 98.54 -100.21 -8.18
C ILE A 982 99.95 -99.74 -7.84
N LYS A 983 100.10 -99.08 -6.68
CA LYS A 983 101.41 -98.80 -6.08
C LYS A 983 101.79 -99.95 -5.16
N TYR A 984 102.95 -100.58 -5.38
CA TYR A 984 103.62 -101.44 -4.42
C TYR A 984 104.76 -100.70 -3.72
N THR A 985 104.96 -100.96 -2.43
CA THR A 985 106.11 -100.49 -1.64
C THR A 985 106.63 -101.65 -0.80
N PRO A 986 107.89 -102.12 -0.96
CA PRO A 986 108.44 -103.19 -0.14
C PRO A 986 108.65 -102.75 1.32
N ASP A 987 108.75 -103.73 2.22
CA ASP A 987 109.24 -103.51 3.58
C ASP A 987 110.73 -103.11 3.56
N PRO A 988 111.21 -102.29 4.53
CA PRO A 988 112.60 -101.86 4.57
C PRO A 988 113.60 -103.03 4.64
N ASN A 989 114.66 -102.96 3.84
CA ASN A 989 115.70 -103.98 3.70
C ASN A 989 115.16 -105.39 3.32
N PHE A 990 113.97 -105.48 2.68
CA PHE A 990 113.46 -106.74 2.15
C PHE A 990 113.80 -106.92 0.67
N HIS A 991 114.53 -107.99 0.37
CA HIS A 991 114.73 -108.52 -0.98
C HIS A 991 114.22 -109.97 -1.08
N GLY A 992 113.70 -110.34 -2.25
CA GLY A 992 113.06 -111.63 -2.47
C GLY A 992 111.89 -111.53 -3.46
N SER A 993 110.88 -112.38 -3.27
CA SER A 993 109.63 -112.38 -4.04
C SER A 993 108.45 -112.12 -3.12
N ASP A 994 107.50 -111.31 -3.57
CA ASP A 994 106.25 -111.01 -2.88
C ASP A 994 105.08 -111.02 -3.89
N SER A 995 103.83 -111.08 -3.43
CA SER A 995 102.67 -111.12 -4.33
C SER A 995 101.37 -110.63 -3.70
N PHE A 996 100.46 -110.17 -4.56
CA PHE A 996 99.10 -109.76 -4.18
C PHE A 996 98.13 -109.99 -5.34
N THR A 997 96.83 -110.02 -5.06
CA THR A 997 95.77 -110.09 -6.08
C THR A 997 95.04 -108.77 -6.22
N TYR A 998 94.45 -108.52 -7.39
CA TYR A 998 93.52 -107.41 -7.60
C TYR A 998 92.24 -107.88 -8.28
N THR A 999 91.17 -107.10 -8.14
CA THR A 999 89.86 -107.35 -8.78
C THR A 999 89.60 -106.28 -9.82
N VAL A 1000 89.29 -106.68 -11.04
CA VAL A 1000 88.81 -105.81 -12.11
C VAL A 1000 87.29 -105.92 -12.23
N GLY A 1001 86.63 -104.86 -12.68
CA GLY A 1001 85.21 -104.86 -13.02
C GLY A 1001 84.83 -103.78 -14.04
N ASP A 1002 83.85 -104.11 -14.87
CA ASP A 1002 83.14 -103.30 -15.86
C ASP A 1002 82.17 -102.28 -15.22
N GLY A 1003 81.50 -102.69 -14.14
CA GLY A 1003 80.39 -101.98 -13.48
C GLY A 1003 79.31 -102.93 -12.91
N GLU A 1004 79.25 -104.18 -13.38
CA GLU A 1004 78.23 -105.19 -13.04
C GLU A 1004 78.84 -106.55 -12.67
N PHE A 1005 79.87 -106.99 -13.40
CA PHE A 1005 80.63 -108.22 -13.21
C PHE A 1005 82.10 -107.96 -12.81
N THR A 1006 82.84 -109.03 -12.53
CA THR A 1006 84.20 -108.93 -11.96
C THR A 1006 85.04 -110.17 -12.25
N ASP A 1007 86.36 -109.99 -12.37
CA ASP A 1007 87.36 -111.08 -12.38
C ASP A 1007 88.62 -110.70 -11.55
N ILE A 1008 89.51 -111.66 -11.28
CA ILE A 1008 90.62 -111.53 -10.32
C ILE A 1008 91.94 -112.05 -10.89
N ALA A 1009 92.96 -111.19 -10.92
CA ALA A 1009 94.33 -111.52 -11.31
C ALA A 1009 95.35 -111.32 -10.16
N THR A 1010 96.57 -111.79 -10.39
CA THR A 1010 97.68 -111.84 -9.42
C THR A 1010 98.92 -111.12 -9.94
N VAL A 1011 99.45 -110.19 -9.14
CA VAL A 1011 100.75 -109.56 -9.34
C VAL A 1011 101.82 -110.33 -8.58
N ASN A 1012 102.91 -110.70 -9.27
CA ASN A 1012 104.04 -111.45 -8.70
C ASN A 1012 105.31 -110.59 -8.79
N ILE A 1013 105.70 -109.90 -7.72
CA ILE A 1013 106.78 -108.91 -7.73
C ILE A 1013 108.11 -109.49 -7.22
N THR A 1014 109.21 -109.11 -7.87
CA THR A 1014 110.59 -109.41 -7.44
C THR A 1014 111.26 -108.15 -6.90
N ILE A 1015 111.98 -108.29 -5.77
CA ILE A 1015 112.65 -107.19 -5.06
C ILE A 1015 114.14 -107.52 -4.91
N VAL A 1016 115.03 -106.64 -5.34
CA VAL A 1016 116.48 -106.88 -5.50
C VAL A 1016 117.32 -106.09 -4.49
N SER A 1017 118.37 -106.73 -3.93
CA SER A 1017 119.17 -106.20 -2.82
C SER A 1017 120.23 -105.14 -3.20
N VAL A 1018 120.65 -104.34 -2.21
CA VAL A 1018 121.70 -103.32 -2.26
C VAL A 1018 122.84 -103.73 -1.27
N ASN A 1019 123.68 -102.82 -0.77
CA ASN A 1019 124.81 -103.11 0.15
C ASN A 1019 124.92 -102.05 1.26
N ASP A 1020 125.04 -102.50 2.52
CA ASP A 1020 125.13 -101.68 3.74
C ASP A 1020 126.58 -101.40 4.23
N MET A 1021 126.75 -100.73 5.38
CA MET A 1021 128.05 -100.22 5.88
C MET A 1021 128.56 -100.94 7.17
N PRO A 1022 129.85 -101.33 7.24
CA PRO A 1022 130.42 -102.08 8.37
C PRO A 1022 130.69 -101.24 9.64
N GLN A 1023 130.85 -101.92 10.79
CA GLN A 1023 130.98 -101.32 12.13
C GLN A 1023 132.22 -101.81 12.91
N ALA A 1024 132.97 -100.86 13.50
CA ALA A 1024 134.18 -101.13 14.29
C ALA A 1024 134.03 -100.81 15.79
N ALA A 1025 134.78 -101.53 16.62
CA ALA A 1025 134.79 -101.43 18.07
C ALA A 1025 136.10 -100.80 18.61
N SER A 1026 136.48 -101.13 19.85
CA SER A 1026 137.67 -100.57 20.53
C SER A 1026 138.37 -101.60 21.41
N ASP A 1027 139.70 -101.57 21.36
CA ASP A 1027 140.57 -102.66 21.78
C ASP A 1027 141.60 -102.24 22.82
N SER A 1028 142.10 -103.22 23.58
CA SER A 1028 143.21 -102.96 24.51
C SER A 1028 144.14 -104.16 24.70
N ALA A 1029 145.39 -103.88 25.10
CA ALA A 1029 146.39 -104.89 25.39
C ALA A 1029 147.43 -104.41 26.43
N ALA A 1030 148.31 -105.32 26.86
CA ALA A 1030 149.44 -104.98 27.71
C ALA A 1030 150.71 -105.75 27.34
N THR A 1031 151.87 -105.16 27.60
CA THR A 1031 153.20 -105.74 27.36
C THR A 1031 154.22 -105.25 28.40
N SER A 1032 155.46 -105.70 28.28
CA SER A 1032 156.62 -105.17 29.01
C SER A 1032 157.54 -104.33 28.10
N ALA A 1033 158.37 -103.48 28.69
CA ALA A 1033 159.21 -102.52 27.98
C ALA A 1033 160.15 -103.22 26.97
N GLY A 1034 160.01 -102.87 25.70
CA GLY A 1034 160.72 -103.50 24.57
C GLY A 1034 160.14 -104.84 24.07
N ALA A 1035 159.16 -105.44 24.75
CA ALA A 1035 158.50 -106.67 24.32
C ALA A 1035 157.31 -106.37 23.39
N THR A 1036 157.16 -107.17 22.33
CA THR A 1036 156.12 -107.01 21.30
C THR A 1036 154.83 -107.73 21.73
N VAL A 1037 153.67 -107.14 21.46
CA VAL A 1037 152.34 -107.73 21.67
C VAL A 1037 151.53 -107.71 20.38
N VAL A 1038 150.66 -108.71 20.21
CA VAL A 1038 149.70 -108.78 19.09
C VAL A 1038 148.30 -108.58 19.65
N ILE A 1039 147.58 -107.60 19.12
CA ILE A 1039 146.18 -107.31 19.40
C ILE A 1039 145.35 -107.87 18.26
N LYS A 1040 144.35 -108.68 18.60
CA LYS A 1040 143.30 -109.04 17.66
C LYS A 1040 142.20 -107.99 17.73
N VAL A 1041 141.96 -107.31 16.63
CA VAL A 1041 141.02 -106.17 16.56
C VAL A 1041 139.76 -106.49 15.76
N LEU A 1042 139.71 -107.63 15.05
CA LEU A 1042 138.50 -108.12 14.38
C LEU A 1042 137.64 -109.03 15.26
N ASP A 1043 138.03 -109.32 16.51
CA ASP A 1043 137.31 -110.27 17.39
C ASP A 1043 136.00 -109.64 17.97
N ASN A 1044 135.73 -108.36 17.68
CA ASN A 1044 134.64 -107.50 18.19
C ASN A 1044 133.98 -106.58 17.13
N ASP A 1045 134.43 -106.63 15.87
CA ASP A 1045 133.89 -105.87 14.74
C ASP A 1045 132.81 -106.69 13.98
N ASN A 1046 131.86 -106.03 13.28
CA ASN A 1046 130.87 -106.74 12.45
C ASN A 1046 130.36 -105.93 11.24
N ASP A 1047 129.72 -106.64 10.31
CA ASP A 1047 128.95 -106.08 9.19
C ASP A 1047 127.49 -106.61 9.31
N PRO A 1048 126.47 -105.74 9.39
CA PRO A 1048 125.20 -106.14 10.03
C PRO A 1048 124.15 -106.80 9.12
N VAL A 1049 124.22 -106.68 7.79
CA VAL A 1049 123.16 -107.14 6.87
C VAL A 1049 123.63 -108.26 5.95
N GLU A 1050 124.60 -108.02 5.08
CA GLU A 1050 125.11 -109.03 4.13
C GLU A 1050 126.16 -109.95 4.77
N GLY A 1051 126.82 -109.49 5.83
CA GLY A 1051 127.87 -110.24 6.53
C GLY A 1051 129.19 -110.30 5.76
N ASN A 1052 129.53 -109.21 5.06
CA ASN A 1052 130.74 -109.07 4.26
C ASN A 1052 132.03 -109.25 5.10
N ARG A 1053 133.10 -109.68 4.44
CA ARG A 1053 134.31 -110.18 5.13
C ARG A 1053 135.30 -109.07 5.49
N LEU A 1054 135.04 -108.47 6.65
CA LEU A 1054 135.90 -107.49 7.34
C LEU A 1054 137.41 -107.77 7.29
N THR A 1055 138.18 -106.70 7.10
CA THR A 1055 139.65 -106.66 6.98
C THR A 1055 140.19 -105.33 7.53
N VAL A 1056 141.30 -105.35 8.29
CA VAL A 1056 141.97 -104.13 8.77
C VAL A 1056 142.99 -103.62 7.76
N THR A 1057 142.64 -102.55 7.04
CA THR A 1057 143.39 -102.01 5.90
C THR A 1057 144.54 -101.10 6.29
N SER A 1058 144.47 -100.43 7.46
CA SER A 1058 145.52 -99.52 7.94
C SER A 1058 145.64 -99.50 9.47
N VAL A 1059 146.79 -99.06 9.98
CA VAL A 1059 147.01 -98.72 11.39
C VAL A 1059 147.86 -97.44 11.49
N ALA A 1060 147.52 -96.55 12.41
CA ALA A 1060 148.28 -95.34 12.68
C ALA A 1060 149.59 -95.63 13.43
N ASN A 1061 150.63 -94.83 13.19
CA ASN A 1061 151.87 -94.94 13.94
C ASN A 1061 151.68 -94.41 15.38
N PRO A 1062 151.99 -95.21 16.42
CA PRO A 1062 151.98 -94.77 17.82
C PRO A 1062 153.11 -93.78 18.14
N ALA A 1063 152.99 -93.07 19.26
CA ALA A 1063 153.96 -92.04 19.67
C ALA A 1063 155.27 -92.61 20.26
N HIS A 1064 155.22 -93.78 20.90
CA HIS A 1064 156.32 -94.39 21.65
C HIS A 1064 156.57 -95.86 21.30
N GLY A 1065 156.46 -96.19 20.00
CA GLY A 1065 156.81 -97.50 19.46
C GLY A 1065 156.51 -97.61 17.96
N THR A 1066 156.27 -98.82 17.49
CA THR A 1066 155.76 -99.09 16.14
C THR A 1066 154.57 -100.04 16.19
N ALA A 1067 153.53 -99.76 15.38
CA ALA A 1067 152.39 -100.64 15.17
C ALA A 1067 152.31 -101.06 13.69
N THR A 1068 151.98 -102.32 13.41
CA THR A 1068 151.79 -102.84 12.05
C THR A 1068 150.60 -103.79 11.98
N THR A 1069 149.70 -103.60 11.02
CA THR A 1069 148.62 -104.56 10.71
C THR A 1069 149.12 -105.62 9.73
N ASN A 1070 148.53 -106.82 9.79
CA ASN A 1070 148.66 -107.87 8.77
C ASN A 1070 147.34 -108.15 8.02
N GLY A 1071 146.32 -107.31 8.20
CA GLY A 1071 144.97 -107.48 7.66
C GLY A 1071 143.93 -107.98 8.66
N THR A 1072 144.35 -108.61 9.78
CA THR A 1072 143.42 -109.16 10.78
C THR A 1072 143.83 -108.93 12.24
N THR A 1073 145.12 -108.66 12.47
CA THR A 1073 145.69 -108.37 13.79
C THR A 1073 146.70 -107.26 13.70
N ILE A 1074 146.85 -106.49 14.77
CA ILE A 1074 147.84 -105.42 14.88
C ILE A 1074 148.94 -105.84 15.83
N THR A 1075 150.18 -105.78 15.37
CA THR A 1075 151.37 -106.02 16.19
C THR A 1075 151.93 -104.69 16.68
N TYR A 1076 151.98 -104.48 17.98
CA TYR A 1076 152.59 -103.30 18.60
C TYR A 1076 153.89 -103.66 19.33
N LYS A 1077 154.95 -102.90 19.07
CA LYS A 1077 156.22 -102.98 19.79
C LYS A 1077 156.59 -101.59 20.35
N PRO A 1078 156.67 -101.42 21.68
CA PRO A 1078 157.12 -100.16 22.27
C PRO A 1078 158.61 -99.89 22.03
N ASP A 1079 158.97 -98.63 22.21
CA ASP A 1079 160.35 -98.14 22.16
C ASP A 1079 161.21 -98.62 23.33
N SER A 1080 162.53 -98.57 23.14
CA SER A 1080 163.49 -99.05 24.13
C SER A 1080 163.49 -98.15 25.36
N GLY A 1081 163.01 -98.68 26.48
CA GLY A 1081 162.89 -97.95 27.75
C GLY A 1081 161.55 -97.25 27.97
N PHE A 1082 160.61 -97.30 27.03
CA PHE A 1082 159.26 -96.77 27.25
C PHE A 1082 158.49 -97.62 28.28
N VAL A 1083 157.83 -96.94 29.22
CA VAL A 1083 156.94 -97.49 30.26
C VAL A 1083 155.81 -96.47 30.42
N GLY A 1084 154.56 -96.90 30.27
CA GLY A 1084 153.40 -96.03 30.16
C GLY A 1084 152.30 -96.62 29.29
N THR A 1085 151.32 -95.81 28.91
CA THR A 1085 150.21 -96.21 28.02
C THR A 1085 150.31 -95.47 26.68
N GLU A 1086 149.96 -96.17 25.60
CA GLU A 1086 150.01 -95.72 24.21
C GLU A 1086 148.64 -95.99 23.55
N THR A 1087 148.18 -95.14 22.64
CA THR A 1087 146.87 -95.29 21.97
C THR A 1087 146.95 -94.87 20.51
N PHE A 1088 146.43 -95.71 19.60
CA PHE A 1088 146.46 -95.48 18.15
C PHE A 1088 145.21 -96.05 17.45
N THR A 1089 144.91 -95.57 16.23
CA THR A 1089 143.73 -95.98 15.44
C THR A 1089 144.04 -97.04 14.38
N TYR A 1090 143.01 -97.69 13.86
CA TYR A 1090 143.06 -98.56 12.67
C TYR A 1090 141.83 -98.39 11.79
N THR A 1091 141.95 -98.77 10.52
CA THR A 1091 140.84 -98.71 9.54
C THR A 1091 140.30 -100.12 9.26
N LEU A 1092 139.01 -100.29 9.43
CA LEU A 1092 138.24 -101.49 9.09
C LEU A 1092 137.55 -101.28 7.73
N SER A 1093 137.45 -102.34 6.91
CA SER A 1093 136.66 -102.34 5.67
C SER A 1093 136.15 -103.75 5.35
N ASP A 1094 134.98 -103.82 4.76
CA ASP A 1094 134.30 -105.01 4.21
C ASP A 1094 134.82 -105.38 2.80
N GLY A 1095 135.14 -104.37 1.99
CA GLY A 1095 135.50 -104.46 0.57
C GLY A 1095 134.98 -103.28 -0.26
N THR A 1096 134.00 -102.54 0.25
CA THR A 1096 133.24 -101.46 -0.39
C THR A 1096 133.33 -100.17 0.41
N ASP A 1097 133.03 -100.25 1.71
CA ASP A 1097 132.99 -99.14 2.66
C ASP A 1097 134.02 -99.31 3.80
N SER A 1098 134.17 -98.30 4.65
CA SER A 1098 135.20 -98.33 5.70
C SER A 1098 134.91 -97.42 6.91
N VAL A 1099 135.38 -97.87 8.07
CA VAL A 1099 135.18 -97.24 9.38
C VAL A 1099 136.47 -97.32 10.22
N THR A 1100 136.58 -96.58 11.33
CA THR A 1100 137.83 -96.46 12.11
C THR A 1100 137.66 -96.93 13.55
N GLY A 1101 138.49 -97.89 13.99
CA GLY A 1101 138.58 -98.37 15.37
C GLY A 1101 139.80 -97.84 16.13
N THR A 1102 139.92 -98.18 17.42
CA THR A 1102 141.03 -97.73 18.30
C THR A 1102 141.63 -98.84 19.15
N VAL A 1103 142.94 -98.79 19.39
CA VAL A 1103 143.69 -99.70 20.28
C VAL A 1103 144.41 -98.90 21.36
N THR A 1104 144.37 -99.38 22.61
CA THR A 1104 145.18 -98.84 23.72
C THR A 1104 146.08 -99.91 24.34
N VAL A 1105 147.39 -99.68 24.40
CA VAL A 1105 148.38 -100.63 24.95
C VAL A 1105 149.12 -100.07 26.16
N THR A 1106 149.24 -100.85 27.23
CA THR A 1106 150.00 -100.46 28.44
C THR A 1106 151.31 -101.26 28.59
N VAL A 1107 152.40 -100.57 28.93
CA VAL A 1107 153.79 -101.06 28.85
C VAL A 1107 154.46 -100.99 30.22
N ASN A 1108 154.95 -102.14 30.72
CA ASN A 1108 155.42 -102.34 32.11
C ASN A 1108 156.95 -102.54 32.22
N PRO A 1109 157.60 -102.18 33.34
CA PRO A 1109 159.07 -102.30 33.49
C PRO A 1109 159.59 -103.75 33.60
N TYR A 1110 160.89 -103.93 33.35
CA TYR A 1110 161.59 -105.23 33.30
C TYR A 1110 161.98 -105.77 34.70
N GLN A 1111 161.98 -107.11 34.85
CA GLN A 1111 162.58 -107.83 36.00
C GLN A 1111 163.50 -108.97 35.53
N LEU A 1112 164.39 -109.44 36.42
CA LEU A 1112 165.49 -110.35 36.09
C LEU A 1112 165.67 -111.39 37.21
N PHE A 1113 165.69 -112.69 36.87
CA PHE A 1113 165.84 -113.81 37.81
C PHE A 1113 167.09 -114.64 37.51
N ILE A 1114 167.71 -115.21 38.55
CA ILE A 1114 168.84 -116.15 38.48
C ILE A 1114 168.54 -117.34 39.42
N PRO A 1115 168.67 -118.61 38.98
CA PRO A 1115 168.31 -119.79 39.78
C PRO A 1115 169.50 -120.37 40.58
N LEU A 1116 169.18 -121.16 41.61
CA LEU A 1116 170.12 -122.05 42.31
C LEU A 1116 169.41 -123.35 42.74
N VAL A 1117 170.15 -124.45 42.85
CA VAL A 1117 169.67 -125.81 43.17
C VAL A 1117 170.42 -126.26 44.45
N ILE A 1118 169.81 -126.92 45.44
CA ILE A 1118 169.65 -128.39 45.57
C ILE A 1118 168.73 -128.71 46.77
N LYS A 1119 167.98 -129.81 46.62
CA LYS A 1119 167.19 -130.59 47.61
C LYS A 1119 165.72 -130.23 47.76
#